data_AF-A0A4W2FUN8-F1
#
_entry.id   AF-A0A4W2FUN8-F1
#
_cell.length_a   1.000
_cell.length_b   1.000
_cell.length_c   1.000
_cell.angle_alpha   90.00
_cell.angle_beta   90.00
_cell.angle_gamma   90.00
#
_symmetry.space_group_name_H-M   'P 1'
#
loop_
_entity.id
_entity.type
_entity.pdbx_description
1 polymer ?
#
loop_
_entity_poly.entity_id
_entity_poly.type
_entity_poly.pdbx_seq_one_letter_code
_entity_poly.pdbx_strand_id
1 'polypeptide(L)'
;MSEAAYQRLWDSSHLILEELLDQEPLLGEAVSESERQPFQYRLSSLYLHYLGLLRRFDTLYDQMVQPQKRRLLRRLLDSVACRVLELKDDLVRADLCETHCLDQVLQDLKLTPADLEVPIPRYFELERSSILKEREHMLVELLSRLKPEISEGSFPILSRTEAIILLQKAERARQGRLRATFMREIRKEEERDRKIREEGRFKFSQDEAAVTIQKVWKGYLQRKRTQQDRRTEMEFIGMLPSASPVEPMGARSQASLGADVRRLRQTEKEEEFQLAVVKAHDHLREVEGPDMKEKMKEQIRQWFIECHALTGRFPDYPDESLGGSSLIFADKTPEQVRMELEVQVQENKKKEQEKSKGKEKEEEEKQKKKGEKTKKGEADTMLRALPSKSVPAINAGHKEYTNLWKNRFDSLFPSQSFDSETLKIEERKDVEQEIRIQVDDLMRQELKNLRLAVDREETRPVKPPKKKAGKKPGKKKKEKDLTPDRPMDSLFEELVVLGLLKKSETVPLKDYIGDCLYLGSALNLANKLPMPSLADIRQNMALYGILRLGSPDIHSMAPLIRSILLVGPSGMGKKMLVKAVCTETGANLFDLSPENLQGKYPGKTGVQMLVHVVFKVARYLQPSVIWIGNAEKTFYKRVPKEEEEMDPKRIKKDLTKALRLLSPGDRVMLIGTTDRPQVAEMKGLCRTYERILLLPRPDYASRYVLWRHMIEAQGAQGTQHLDISALAKVSDGYTAGCILQAIQAVLTERRLLQLSKRPLLTSEFLGPLAKLDPVYREEEESLKDWYFKTPLGKKRMKLLKDQDAAEEAKLAKEKKKKK
;
A
#
# COMPACT_ATOMS: atom_id res chain seq x y z
N MET A 1 -23.79 12.00 -3.27
CA MET A 1 -24.59 10.82 -3.64
C MET A 1 -25.95 10.98 -2.98
N SER A 2 -27.06 10.61 -3.63
CA SER A 2 -28.37 10.62 -2.96
C SER A 2 -28.48 9.45 -1.97
N GLU A 3 -29.29 9.60 -0.93
CA GLU A 3 -29.50 8.57 0.10
C GLU A 3 -30.01 7.24 -0.50
N ALA A 4 -30.95 7.31 -1.45
CA ALA A 4 -31.44 6.13 -2.17
C ALA A 4 -30.37 5.45 -3.06
N ALA A 5 -29.41 6.20 -3.60
CA ALA A 5 -28.28 5.61 -4.32
C ALA A 5 -27.30 4.95 -3.35
N TYR A 6 -27.09 5.56 -2.19
CA TYR A 6 -26.26 5.01 -1.12
C TYR A 6 -26.82 3.69 -0.60
N GLN A 7 -28.11 3.66 -0.23
CA GLN A 7 -28.75 2.45 0.31
C GLN A 7 -28.69 1.29 -0.70
N ARG A 8 -28.95 1.57 -1.99
CA ARG A 8 -28.79 0.54 -3.05
C ARG A 8 -27.35 0.02 -3.15
N LEU A 9 -26.35 0.91 -3.04
CA LEU A 9 -24.95 0.50 -3.04
C LEU A 9 -24.60 -0.32 -1.80
N TRP A 10 -25.12 0.06 -0.64
CA TRP A 10 -24.95 -0.65 0.61
C TRP A 10 -25.53 -2.08 0.53
N ASP A 11 -26.81 -2.18 0.18
CA ASP A 11 -27.53 -3.46 0.11
C ASP A 11 -26.91 -4.39 -0.93
N SER A 12 -26.65 -3.87 -2.14
CA SER A 12 -26.02 -4.66 -3.21
C SER A 12 -24.59 -5.10 -2.88
N SER A 13 -23.84 -4.34 -2.07
CA SER A 13 -22.50 -4.76 -1.65
C SER A 13 -22.55 -5.90 -0.64
N HIS A 14 -23.54 -5.89 0.27
CA HIS A 14 -23.77 -7.00 1.19
C HIS A 14 -24.31 -8.25 0.52
N LEU A 15 -25.14 -8.12 -0.53
CA LEU A 15 -25.59 -9.26 -1.35
C LEU A 15 -24.42 -9.94 -2.05
N ILE A 16 -23.55 -9.17 -2.72
CA ILE A 16 -22.35 -9.73 -3.34
C ILE A 16 -21.44 -10.36 -2.28
N LEU A 17 -21.33 -9.75 -1.09
CA LEU A 17 -20.53 -10.32 -0.02
C LEU A 17 -21.06 -11.68 0.44
N GLU A 18 -22.38 -11.85 0.54
CA GLU A 18 -23.04 -13.12 0.85
C GLU A 18 -22.72 -14.19 -0.20
N GLU A 19 -22.90 -13.86 -1.49
CA GLU A 19 -22.58 -14.76 -2.61
C GLU A 19 -21.10 -15.21 -2.61
N LEU A 20 -20.18 -14.31 -2.24
CA LEU A 20 -18.75 -14.66 -2.15
C LEU A 20 -18.45 -15.55 -0.94
N LEU A 21 -19.09 -15.30 0.20
CA LEU A 21 -18.93 -16.11 1.40
C LEU A 21 -19.40 -17.56 1.17
N ASP A 22 -20.43 -17.76 0.36
CA ASP A 22 -20.90 -19.10 -0.04
C ASP A 22 -19.89 -19.85 -0.93
N GLN A 23 -19.04 -19.11 -1.66
CA GLN A 23 -18.00 -19.68 -2.52
C GLN A 23 -16.68 -19.99 -1.78
N GLU A 24 -16.45 -19.42 -0.59
CA GLU A 24 -15.23 -19.59 0.20
C GLU A 24 -14.89 -21.04 0.58
N PRO A 25 -15.85 -21.91 0.97
CA PRO A 25 -15.55 -23.31 1.34
C PRO A 25 -14.88 -24.10 0.20
N LEU A 26 -15.20 -23.78 -1.05
CA LEU A 26 -14.69 -24.46 -2.24
C LEU A 26 -13.18 -24.24 -2.48
N LEU A 27 -12.59 -23.21 -1.87
CA LEU A 27 -11.14 -22.95 -1.93
C LEU A 27 -10.32 -23.81 -0.97
N GLY A 28 -10.95 -24.37 0.06
CA GLY A 28 -10.30 -25.19 1.08
C GLY A 28 -9.99 -26.62 0.62
N GLU A 29 -10.61 -27.07 -0.47
CA GLU A 29 -10.42 -28.41 -1.03
C GLU A 29 -9.04 -28.55 -1.68
N ALA A 30 -8.37 -29.68 -1.44
CA ALA A 30 -7.07 -29.97 -2.01
C ALA A 30 -7.23 -30.42 -3.47
N VAL A 31 -6.64 -29.65 -4.38
CA VAL A 31 -6.75 -29.84 -5.82
C VAL A 31 -5.48 -30.49 -6.37
N SER A 32 -5.66 -31.46 -7.28
CA SER A 32 -4.55 -32.11 -7.99
C SER A 32 -3.86 -31.16 -8.99
N GLU A 33 -2.61 -31.44 -9.38
CA GLU A 33 -1.93 -30.58 -10.37
C GLU A 33 -2.64 -30.53 -11.75
N SER A 34 -3.43 -31.54 -12.11
CA SER A 34 -4.24 -31.56 -13.34
C SER A 34 -5.36 -30.52 -13.36
N GLU A 35 -5.79 -30.03 -12.19
CA GLU A 35 -6.88 -29.06 -12.03
C GLU A 35 -6.37 -27.66 -11.66
N ARG A 36 -5.08 -27.40 -11.90
CA ARG A 36 -4.44 -26.11 -11.59
C ARG A 36 -5.08 -24.93 -12.30
N GLN A 37 -5.40 -25.05 -13.59
CA GLN A 37 -6.01 -23.97 -14.38
C GLN A 37 -7.41 -23.58 -13.85
N PRO A 38 -8.36 -24.52 -13.64
CA PRO A 38 -9.62 -24.22 -12.96
C PRO A 38 -9.46 -23.62 -11.57
N PHE A 39 -8.48 -24.09 -10.79
CA PHE A 39 -8.18 -23.52 -9.48
C PHE A 39 -7.69 -22.06 -9.56
N GLN A 40 -6.75 -21.78 -10.47
CA GLN A 40 -6.25 -20.41 -10.73
C GLN A 40 -7.36 -19.48 -11.20
N TYR A 41 -8.26 -19.96 -12.07
CA TYR A 41 -9.41 -19.18 -12.53
C TYR A 41 -10.35 -18.82 -11.37
N ARG A 42 -10.74 -19.80 -10.55
CA ARG A 42 -11.58 -19.58 -9.36
C ARG A 42 -10.95 -18.56 -8.41
N LEU A 43 -9.66 -18.71 -8.14
CA LEU A 43 -8.93 -17.81 -7.26
C LEU A 43 -8.82 -16.38 -7.83
N SER A 44 -8.60 -16.26 -9.14
CA SER A 44 -8.55 -14.97 -9.85
C SER A 44 -9.91 -14.28 -9.87
N SER A 45 -10.98 -15.04 -10.08
CA SER A 45 -12.35 -14.54 -10.03
C SER A 45 -12.67 -14.00 -8.63
N LEU A 46 -12.42 -14.77 -7.57
CA LEU A 46 -12.65 -14.33 -6.20
C LEU A 46 -11.83 -13.09 -5.85
N TYR A 47 -10.56 -13.05 -6.25
CA TYR A 47 -9.70 -11.87 -6.08
C TYR A 47 -10.32 -10.61 -6.70
N LEU A 48 -10.82 -10.70 -7.94
CA LEU A 48 -11.44 -9.56 -8.63
C LEU A 48 -12.76 -9.12 -7.98
N HIS A 49 -13.59 -10.06 -7.53
CA HIS A 49 -14.84 -9.72 -6.83
C HIS A 49 -14.60 -9.06 -5.48
N TYR A 50 -13.67 -9.58 -4.67
CA TYR A 50 -13.28 -8.93 -3.41
C TYR A 50 -12.61 -7.59 -3.63
N LEU A 51 -11.82 -7.43 -4.70
CA LEU A 51 -11.25 -6.13 -5.08
C LEU A 51 -12.35 -5.13 -5.49
N GLY A 52 -13.39 -5.58 -6.18
CA GLY A 52 -14.59 -4.81 -6.46
C GLY A 52 -15.34 -4.40 -5.20
N LEU A 53 -15.51 -5.32 -4.24
CA LEU A 53 -16.09 -5.01 -2.93
C LEU A 53 -15.26 -4.01 -2.14
N LEU A 54 -13.93 -4.11 -2.19
CA LEU A 54 -13.04 -3.16 -1.54
C LEU A 54 -13.30 -1.73 -2.03
N ARG A 55 -13.45 -1.53 -3.36
CA ARG A 55 -13.80 -0.23 -3.94
C ARG A 55 -15.18 0.27 -3.50
N ARG A 56 -16.16 -0.64 -3.45
CA ARG A 56 -17.52 -0.29 -3.01
C ARG A 56 -17.55 0.10 -1.54
N PHE A 57 -16.91 -0.67 -0.66
CA PHE A 57 -16.83 -0.35 0.77
C PHE A 57 -16.02 0.92 1.04
N ASP A 58 -14.95 1.20 0.30
CA ASP A 58 -14.22 2.48 0.41
C ASP A 58 -15.13 3.66 0.03
N THR A 59 -15.89 3.52 -1.07
CA THR A 59 -16.88 4.52 -1.47
C THR A 59 -17.97 4.68 -0.41
N LEU A 60 -18.51 3.58 0.13
CA LEU A 60 -19.52 3.62 1.18
C LEU A 60 -18.98 4.27 2.46
N TYR A 61 -17.72 4.00 2.82
CA TYR A 61 -17.06 4.61 3.96
C TYR A 61 -16.85 6.12 3.77
N ASP A 62 -16.37 6.56 2.61
CA ASP A 62 -16.19 7.98 2.29
C ASP A 62 -17.52 8.77 2.32
N GLN A 63 -18.64 8.13 1.96
CA GLN A 63 -19.96 8.77 1.96
C GLN A 63 -20.68 8.69 3.32
N MET A 64 -20.36 7.73 4.20
CA MET A 64 -21.07 7.52 5.47
C MET A 64 -20.74 8.59 6.50
N VAL A 65 -21.78 9.21 7.06
CA VAL A 65 -21.69 10.22 8.12
C VAL A 65 -22.05 9.63 9.49
N GLN A 66 -22.98 8.68 9.55
CA GLN A 66 -23.43 8.11 10.82
C GLN A 66 -22.28 7.33 11.52
N PRO A 67 -21.91 7.70 12.77
CA PRO A 67 -20.72 7.15 13.45
C PRO A 67 -20.72 5.63 13.65
N GLN A 68 -21.86 5.03 14.00
CA GLN A 68 -21.96 3.58 14.25
C GLN A 68 -21.87 2.76 12.94
N LYS A 69 -22.63 3.12 11.90
CA LYS A 69 -22.50 2.50 10.56
C LYS A 69 -21.08 2.67 10.01
N ARG A 70 -20.44 3.81 10.26
CA ARG A 70 -19.05 4.06 9.86
C ARG A 70 -18.06 3.12 10.55
N ARG A 71 -18.23 2.80 11.84
CA ARG A 71 -17.43 1.78 12.57
C ARG A 71 -17.63 0.36 12.03
N LEU A 72 -18.86 0.00 11.65
CA LEU A 72 -19.12 -1.28 10.98
C LEU A 72 -18.43 -1.36 9.61
N LEU A 73 -18.64 -0.35 8.76
CA LEU A 73 -17.95 -0.23 7.48
C LEU A 73 -16.45 -0.30 7.63
N ARG A 74 -15.91 0.37 8.64
CA ARG A 74 -14.49 0.39 8.92
C ARG A 74 -13.93 -1.02 9.11
N ARG A 75 -14.58 -1.81 9.97
CA ARG A 75 -14.20 -3.20 10.25
C ARG A 75 -14.35 -4.08 9.00
N LEU A 76 -15.44 -3.92 8.25
CA LEU A 76 -15.68 -4.64 7.00
C LEU A 76 -14.64 -4.30 5.92
N LEU A 77 -14.35 -3.01 5.74
CA LEU A 77 -13.38 -2.51 4.77
C LEU A 77 -11.98 -3.07 5.05
N ASP A 78 -11.54 -3.05 6.30
CA ASP A 78 -10.24 -3.60 6.71
C ASP A 78 -10.21 -5.12 6.55
N SER A 79 -11.31 -5.82 6.88
CA SER A 79 -11.40 -7.28 6.73
C SER A 79 -11.41 -7.71 5.25
N VAL A 80 -12.14 -7.00 4.39
CA VAL A 80 -12.15 -7.23 2.93
C VAL A 80 -10.78 -6.91 2.33
N ALA A 81 -10.12 -5.83 2.75
CA ALA A 81 -8.76 -5.53 2.33
C ALA A 81 -7.79 -6.66 2.71
N CYS A 82 -7.91 -7.21 3.92
CA CYS A 82 -7.15 -8.40 4.31
C CYS A 82 -7.43 -9.60 3.42
N ARG A 83 -8.69 -9.84 3.06
CA ARG A 83 -9.04 -10.96 2.18
C ARG A 83 -8.42 -10.81 0.79
N VAL A 84 -8.44 -9.61 0.23
CA VAL A 84 -7.75 -9.29 -1.04
C VAL A 84 -6.25 -9.59 -0.94
N LEU A 85 -5.61 -9.24 0.18
CA LEU A 85 -4.19 -9.53 0.42
C LEU A 85 -3.90 -11.04 0.57
N GLU A 86 -4.77 -11.77 1.26
CA GLU A 86 -4.66 -13.24 1.39
C GLU A 86 -4.80 -13.92 0.02
N LEU A 87 -5.83 -13.55 -0.75
CA LEU A 87 -6.07 -14.06 -2.10
C LEU A 87 -4.92 -13.72 -3.05
N LYS A 88 -4.35 -12.52 -2.94
CA LYS A 88 -3.13 -12.15 -3.67
C LYS A 88 -1.97 -13.08 -3.30
N ASP A 89 -1.76 -13.38 -2.03
CA ASP A 89 -0.71 -14.29 -1.60
C ASP A 89 -0.98 -15.74 -2.05
N ASP A 90 -2.24 -16.19 -2.09
CA ASP A 90 -2.66 -17.46 -2.70
C ASP A 90 -2.35 -17.47 -4.20
N LEU A 91 -2.66 -16.38 -4.92
CA LEU A 91 -2.39 -16.25 -6.36
C LEU A 91 -0.90 -16.32 -6.65
N VAL A 92 -0.06 -15.72 -5.82
CA VAL A 92 1.40 -15.82 -5.97
C VAL A 92 1.89 -17.25 -5.73
N ARG A 93 1.29 -18.00 -4.80
CA ARG A 93 1.61 -19.42 -4.58
C ARG A 93 1.16 -20.28 -5.75
N ALA A 94 -0.03 -20.02 -6.29
CA ALA A 94 -0.62 -20.75 -7.40
C ALA A 94 0.11 -20.47 -8.73
N ASP A 95 0.53 -19.24 -8.99
CA ASP A 95 1.18 -18.88 -10.27
C ASP A 95 2.70 -18.91 -10.20
N LEU A 96 3.25 -18.98 -8.98
CA LEU A 96 4.69 -18.83 -8.72
C LEU A 96 5.23 -17.52 -9.33
N CYS A 97 4.42 -16.47 -9.30
CA CYS A 97 4.76 -15.15 -9.82
C CYS A 97 4.13 -14.04 -9.00
N GLU A 98 4.80 -12.90 -8.92
CA GLU A 98 4.30 -11.67 -8.29
C GLU A 98 3.29 -10.92 -9.18
N THR A 99 3.19 -11.23 -10.47
CA THR A 99 2.28 -10.58 -11.42
C THR A 99 1.44 -11.60 -12.16
N HIS A 100 0.19 -11.23 -12.44
CA HIS A 100 -0.89 -12.16 -12.79
C HIS A 100 -1.56 -11.67 -14.07
N CYS A 101 -1.74 -12.55 -15.06
CA CYS A 101 -2.48 -12.23 -16.27
C CYS A 101 -3.97 -12.51 -16.03
N LEU A 102 -4.76 -11.45 -15.87
CA LEU A 102 -6.18 -11.53 -15.52
C LEU A 102 -7.10 -11.16 -16.70
N ASP A 103 -6.56 -11.01 -17.91
CA ASP A 103 -7.27 -10.53 -19.10
C ASP A 103 -8.46 -11.42 -19.49
N GLN A 104 -8.32 -12.74 -19.44
CA GLN A 104 -9.44 -13.66 -19.71
C GLN A 104 -10.55 -13.54 -18.66
N VAL A 105 -10.18 -13.50 -17.37
CA VAL A 105 -11.16 -13.41 -16.27
C VAL A 105 -11.88 -12.06 -16.28
N LEU A 106 -11.17 -10.98 -16.62
CA LEU A 106 -11.80 -9.67 -16.80
C LEU A 106 -12.84 -9.68 -17.92
N GLN A 107 -12.53 -10.31 -19.05
CA GLN A 107 -13.48 -10.44 -20.16
C GLN A 107 -14.71 -11.25 -19.75
N ASP A 108 -14.52 -12.40 -19.09
CA ASP A 108 -15.62 -13.25 -18.62
C ASP A 108 -16.54 -12.53 -17.63
N LEU A 109 -15.95 -11.74 -16.72
CA LEU A 109 -16.68 -10.96 -15.72
C LEU A 109 -17.19 -9.61 -16.26
N LYS A 110 -16.96 -9.30 -17.54
CA LYS A 110 -17.31 -8.02 -18.19
C LYS A 110 -16.73 -6.80 -17.46
N LEU A 111 -15.54 -6.96 -16.90
CA LEU A 111 -14.78 -5.91 -16.21
C LEU A 111 -13.77 -5.26 -17.15
N THR A 112 -13.39 -4.03 -16.81
CA THR A 112 -12.38 -3.27 -17.55
C THR A 112 -11.04 -3.31 -16.82
N PRO A 113 -9.90 -3.00 -17.48
CA PRO A 113 -8.64 -2.92 -16.77
C PRO A 113 -8.56 -1.85 -15.67
N ALA A 114 -9.42 -0.83 -15.72
CA ALA A 114 -9.55 0.13 -14.61
C ALA A 114 -10.02 -0.57 -13.31
N ASP A 115 -10.75 -1.68 -13.43
CA ASP A 115 -11.19 -2.51 -12.30
C ASP A 115 -10.06 -3.33 -11.67
N LEU A 116 -8.84 -3.31 -12.21
CA LEU A 116 -7.64 -3.85 -11.56
C LEU A 116 -7.02 -2.87 -10.57
N GLU A 117 -7.40 -1.58 -10.63
CA GLU A 117 -6.85 -0.57 -9.74
C GLU A 117 -7.25 -0.85 -8.29
N VAL A 118 -6.24 -0.95 -7.43
CA VAL A 118 -6.42 -1.19 -6.00
C VAL A 118 -6.72 0.14 -5.35
N PRO A 119 -7.92 0.34 -4.78
CA PRO A 119 -8.24 1.58 -4.09
C PRO A 119 -7.35 1.71 -2.85
N ILE A 120 -6.88 2.93 -2.61
CA ILE A 120 -6.20 3.28 -1.36
C ILE A 120 -7.24 3.93 -0.45
N PRO A 121 -7.63 3.28 0.66
CA PRO A 121 -8.61 3.84 1.56
C PRO A 121 -8.21 5.23 2.05
N ARG A 122 -9.06 6.23 1.76
CA ARG A 122 -8.76 7.65 2.06
C ARG A 122 -8.56 7.93 3.54
N TYR A 123 -9.13 7.08 4.37
CA TYR A 123 -9.04 7.22 5.82
C TYR A 123 -7.61 7.08 6.33
N PHE A 124 -6.70 6.42 5.59
CA PHE A 124 -5.31 6.19 6.01
C PHE A 124 -4.62 7.50 6.37
N GLU A 125 -4.84 8.54 5.56
CA GLU A 125 -4.33 9.88 5.78
C GLU A 125 -5.28 10.73 6.63
N LEU A 126 -6.59 10.69 6.34
CA LEU A 126 -7.57 11.61 6.94
C LEU A 126 -7.65 11.46 8.47
N GLU A 127 -7.75 10.24 8.98
CA GLU A 127 -7.85 9.97 10.42
C GLU A 127 -6.56 10.33 11.17
N ARG A 128 -5.43 10.43 10.48
CA ARG A 128 -4.12 10.76 11.05
C ARG A 128 -3.62 12.15 10.70
N SER A 129 -4.44 12.95 10.03
CA SER A 129 -4.01 14.23 9.45
C SER A 129 -3.47 15.22 10.49
N SER A 130 -4.00 15.24 11.72
CA SER A 130 -3.47 16.03 12.83
C SER A 130 -2.07 15.58 13.23
N ILE A 131 -1.89 14.28 13.51
CA ILE A 131 -0.62 13.66 13.90
C ILE A 131 0.45 13.88 12.81
N LEU A 132 0.08 13.74 11.54
CA LEU A 132 0.98 13.93 10.41
C LEU A 132 1.45 15.40 10.31
N LYS A 133 0.54 16.37 10.50
CA LYS A 133 0.88 17.80 10.51
C LYS A 133 1.79 18.17 11.68
N GLU A 134 1.49 17.70 12.88
CA GLU A 134 2.33 17.95 14.07
C GLU A 134 3.76 17.41 13.88
N ARG A 135 3.88 16.19 13.36
CA ARG A 135 5.18 15.57 13.06
C ARG A 135 5.92 16.30 11.95
N GLU A 136 5.21 16.71 10.90
CA GLU A 136 5.80 17.49 9.81
C GLU A 136 6.34 18.83 10.34
N HIS A 137 5.57 19.51 11.19
CA HIS A 137 6.02 20.74 11.85
C HIS A 137 7.27 20.51 12.71
N MET A 138 7.29 19.47 13.54
CA MET A 138 8.47 19.11 14.35
C MET A 138 9.70 18.84 13.48
N LEU A 139 9.56 18.07 12.41
CA LEU A 139 10.66 17.78 11.48
C LEU A 139 11.16 19.05 10.79
N VAL A 140 10.26 19.92 10.34
CA VAL A 140 10.61 21.19 9.70
C VAL A 140 11.32 22.11 10.69
N GLU A 141 10.86 22.18 11.93
CA GLU A 141 11.48 22.97 12.99
C GLU A 141 12.91 22.48 13.28
N LEU A 142 13.11 21.18 13.49
CA LEU A 142 14.44 20.59 13.70
C LEU A 142 15.37 20.82 12.50
N LEU A 143 14.87 20.62 11.28
CA LEU A 143 15.64 20.90 10.06
C LEU A 143 15.96 22.38 9.91
N SER A 144 15.10 23.29 10.38
CA SER A 144 15.36 24.73 10.34
C SER A 144 16.44 25.15 11.32
N ARG A 145 16.49 24.56 12.53
CA ARG A 145 17.56 24.76 13.51
C ARG A 145 18.91 24.22 13.01
N LEU A 146 18.86 23.18 12.18
CA LEU A 146 20.04 22.49 11.65
C LEU A 146 20.55 23.03 10.33
N LYS A 147 19.77 23.83 9.60
CA LYS A 147 20.32 24.58 8.49
C LYS A 147 21.43 25.44 9.08
N PRO A 148 22.71 25.24 8.70
CA PRO A 148 23.61 26.37 8.69
C PRO A 148 22.89 27.43 7.86
N GLU A 149 23.11 28.71 8.14
CA GLU A 149 23.01 29.69 7.08
C GLU A 149 23.80 29.10 5.91
N ILE A 150 23.08 28.55 4.93
CA ILE A 150 23.64 28.35 3.62
C ILE A 150 23.87 29.80 3.24
N SER A 151 25.11 30.27 3.46
CA SER A 151 25.65 31.38 2.69
C SER A 151 25.15 31.10 1.30
N GLU A 152 24.20 31.90 0.81
CA GLU A 152 23.71 31.80 -0.56
C GLU A 152 24.95 31.52 -1.37
N GLY A 153 25.06 30.29 -1.90
CA GLY A 153 26.30 29.85 -2.50
C GLY A 153 26.64 30.95 -3.47
N SER A 154 27.74 31.67 -3.21
CA SER A 154 27.98 32.93 -3.88
C SER A 154 27.98 32.56 -5.35
N PHE A 155 26.89 32.90 -6.05
CA PHE A 155 26.89 32.82 -7.50
C PHE A 155 28.16 33.55 -7.88
N PRO A 156 29.07 32.95 -8.68
CA PRO A 156 30.32 33.60 -9.02
C PRO A 156 29.93 35.00 -9.49
N ILE A 157 30.28 36.00 -8.68
CA ILE A 157 29.80 37.37 -8.86
C ILE A 157 30.39 37.76 -10.20
N LEU A 158 29.55 37.75 -11.23
CA LEU A 158 29.98 38.03 -12.60
C LEU A 158 30.64 39.40 -12.53
N SER A 159 31.94 39.48 -12.83
CA SER A 159 32.65 40.74 -12.67
C SER A 159 31.96 41.81 -13.51
N ARG A 160 31.94 43.06 -13.06
CA ARG A 160 31.30 44.16 -13.80
C ARG A 160 31.76 44.21 -15.27
N THR A 161 33.03 43.90 -15.50
CA THR A 161 33.65 43.71 -16.82
C THR A 161 33.04 42.57 -17.62
N GLU A 162 32.89 41.37 -17.04
CA GLU A 162 32.25 40.24 -17.71
C GLU A 162 30.78 40.53 -18.04
N ALA A 163 30.05 41.17 -17.13
CA ALA A 163 28.66 41.59 -17.36
C ALA A 163 28.57 42.58 -18.54
N ILE A 164 29.46 43.57 -18.61
CA ILE A 164 29.55 44.52 -19.72
C ILE A 164 29.86 43.79 -21.03
N ILE A 165 30.83 42.86 -21.03
CA ILE A 165 31.19 42.09 -22.23
C ILE A 165 30.01 41.26 -22.73
N LEU A 166 29.26 40.64 -21.81
CA LEU A 166 28.09 39.82 -22.13
C LEU A 166 26.97 40.67 -22.74
N LEU A 167 26.69 41.83 -22.14
CA LEU A 167 25.73 42.82 -22.67
C LEU A 167 26.14 43.34 -24.04
N GLN A 168 27.42 43.70 -24.23
CA GLN A 168 27.92 44.18 -25.52
C GLN A 168 27.90 43.09 -26.61
N LYS A 169 28.20 41.83 -26.26
CA LYS A 169 28.07 40.69 -27.18
C LYS A 169 26.61 40.47 -27.58
N ALA A 170 25.69 40.52 -26.61
CA ALA A 170 24.26 40.38 -26.87
C ALA A 170 23.74 41.52 -27.77
N GLU A 171 24.15 42.76 -27.52
CA GLU A 171 23.74 43.92 -28.31
C GLU A 171 24.33 43.90 -29.73
N ARG A 172 25.60 43.53 -29.89
CA ARG A 172 26.19 43.30 -31.23
C ARG A 172 25.44 42.21 -32.01
N ALA A 173 25.06 41.11 -31.34
CA ALA A 173 24.27 40.06 -31.97
C ALA A 173 22.85 40.55 -32.34
N ARG A 174 22.22 41.38 -31.52
CA ARG A 174 20.92 42.00 -31.82
C ARG A 174 21.01 42.90 -33.05
N GLN A 175 21.99 43.81 -33.08
CA GLN A 175 22.22 44.69 -34.23
C GLN A 175 22.57 43.91 -35.50
N GLY A 176 23.36 42.84 -35.38
CA GLY A 176 23.67 41.94 -36.49
C GLY A 176 22.43 41.29 -37.09
N ARG A 177 21.50 40.81 -36.24
CA ARG A 177 20.20 40.29 -36.70
C ARG A 177 19.37 41.37 -37.39
N LEU A 178 19.30 42.58 -36.83
CA LEU A 178 18.54 43.70 -37.39
C LEU A 178 19.07 44.14 -38.76
N ARG A 179 20.41 44.21 -38.90
CA ARG A 179 21.06 44.49 -40.19
C ARG A 179 20.82 43.36 -41.19
N ALA A 180 20.88 42.11 -40.77
CA ALA A 180 20.63 40.97 -41.65
C ALA A 180 19.17 40.93 -42.16
N THR A 181 18.19 41.30 -41.32
CA THR A 181 16.79 41.46 -41.76
C THR A 181 16.65 42.61 -42.75
N PHE A 182 17.26 43.76 -42.46
CA PHE A 182 17.22 44.93 -43.34
C PHE A 182 17.87 44.66 -44.70
N MET A 183 19.05 44.01 -44.71
CA MET A 183 19.72 43.63 -45.97
C MET A 183 18.95 42.59 -46.77
N ARG A 184 18.20 41.69 -46.12
CA ARG A 184 17.29 40.77 -46.83
C ARG A 184 16.11 41.50 -47.46
N GLU A 185 15.57 42.51 -46.79
CA GLU A 185 14.48 43.33 -47.33
C GLU A 185 14.97 44.10 -48.56
N ILE A 186 16.15 44.74 -48.48
CA ILE A 186 16.80 45.40 -49.62
C ILE A 186 17.00 44.41 -50.76
N ARG A 187 17.59 43.22 -50.53
CA ARG A 187 17.75 42.22 -51.59
C ARG A 187 16.43 41.79 -52.22
N LYS A 188 15.37 41.59 -51.42
CA LYS A 188 14.04 41.26 -51.93
C LYS A 188 13.43 42.41 -52.73
N GLU A 189 13.74 43.65 -52.38
CA GLU A 189 13.34 44.84 -53.11
C GLU A 189 14.10 44.97 -54.42
N GLU A 190 15.42 44.79 -54.41
CA GLU A 190 16.26 44.74 -55.60
C GLU A 190 15.85 43.60 -56.54
N GLU A 191 15.52 42.42 -56.02
CA GLU A 191 14.98 41.31 -56.81
C GLU A 191 13.60 41.64 -57.38
N ARG A 192 12.73 42.32 -56.62
CA ARG A 192 11.44 42.82 -57.13
C ARG A 192 11.68 43.84 -58.25
N ASP A 193 12.57 44.80 -58.06
CA ASP A 193 12.91 45.84 -59.03
C ASP A 193 13.62 45.28 -60.26
N ARG A 194 14.41 44.21 -60.10
CA ARG A 194 15.02 43.47 -61.20
C ARG A 194 13.95 42.73 -61.99
N LYS A 195 13.02 42.02 -61.34
CA LYS A 195 11.87 41.39 -62.00
C LYS A 195 10.97 42.40 -62.71
N ILE A 196 10.71 43.57 -62.09
CA ILE A 196 9.97 44.67 -62.72
C ILE A 196 10.69 45.21 -63.96
N ARG A 197 12.03 45.23 -63.96
CA ARG A 197 12.85 45.61 -65.12
C ARG A 197 12.87 44.54 -66.22
N GLU A 198 12.90 43.27 -65.84
CA GLU A 198 12.96 42.12 -66.77
C GLU A 198 11.59 41.80 -67.40
N GLU A 199 10.49 41.89 -66.64
CA GLU A 199 9.13 41.54 -67.08
C GLU A 199 8.28 42.76 -67.52
N GLY A 200 8.80 43.98 -67.31
CA GLY A 200 8.06 45.24 -67.48
C GLY A 200 7.05 45.50 -66.35
N ARG A 201 6.78 46.77 -66.01
CA ARG A 201 5.70 47.10 -65.05
C ARG A 201 4.36 46.67 -65.66
N PHE A 202 3.74 45.61 -65.13
CA PHE A 202 2.30 45.42 -65.27
C PHE A 202 1.60 46.61 -64.61
N LYS A 203 1.26 47.63 -65.39
CA LYS A 203 0.30 48.66 -64.98
C LYS A 203 -1.07 48.01 -65.01
N PHE A 204 -1.42 47.28 -63.96
CA PHE A 204 -2.83 46.94 -63.74
C PHE A 204 -3.62 48.25 -63.76
N SER A 205 -4.73 48.29 -64.50
CA SER A 205 -5.70 49.37 -64.28
C SER A 205 -6.15 49.33 -62.81
N GLN A 206 -6.60 50.45 -62.24
CA GLN A 206 -7.08 50.49 -60.86
C GLN A 206 -8.14 49.39 -60.61
N ASP A 207 -8.97 49.12 -61.61
CA ASP A 207 -10.00 48.09 -61.57
C ASP A 207 -9.42 46.66 -61.64
N GLU A 208 -8.43 46.41 -62.50
CA GLU A 208 -7.76 45.10 -62.60
C GLU A 208 -6.99 44.74 -61.33
N ALA A 209 -6.31 45.73 -60.72
CA ALA A 209 -5.64 45.57 -59.44
C ALA A 209 -6.66 45.27 -58.34
N ALA A 210 -7.76 46.02 -58.28
CA ALA A 210 -8.83 45.79 -57.33
C ALA A 210 -9.45 44.39 -57.48
N VAL A 211 -9.73 43.94 -58.70
CA VAL A 211 -10.28 42.61 -58.97
C VAL A 211 -9.32 41.50 -58.54
N THR A 212 -8.03 41.66 -58.81
CA THR A 212 -7.01 40.66 -58.45
C THR A 212 -6.86 40.55 -56.93
N ILE A 213 -6.78 41.69 -56.23
CA ILE A 213 -6.72 41.75 -54.77
C ILE A 213 -7.98 41.14 -54.16
N GLN A 214 -9.16 41.51 -54.67
CA GLN A 214 -10.43 40.96 -54.21
C GLN A 214 -10.52 39.45 -54.44
N LYS A 215 -10.05 38.95 -55.58
CA LYS A 215 -10.05 37.50 -55.90
C LYS A 215 -9.16 36.73 -54.94
N VAL A 216 -7.94 37.21 -54.68
CA VAL A 216 -7.01 36.58 -53.72
C VAL A 216 -7.57 36.64 -52.31
N TRP A 217 -8.11 37.78 -51.89
CA TRP A 217 -8.71 37.96 -50.56
C TRP A 217 -9.95 37.07 -50.36
N LYS A 218 -10.89 37.08 -51.30
CA LYS A 218 -12.08 36.21 -51.29
C LYS A 218 -11.67 34.73 -51.27
N GLY A 219 -10.68 34.34 -52.06
CA GLY A 219 -10.15 32.97 -52.06
C GLY A 219 -9.50 32.57 -50.73
N TYR A 220 -8.74 33.48 -50.10
CA TYR A 220 -8.19 33.26 -48.76
C TYR A 220 -9.30 33.12 -47.71
N LEU A 221 -10.28 34.02 -47.73
CA LEU A 221 -11.41 34.01 -46.80
C LEU A 221 -12.23 32.72 -46.95
N GLN A 222 -12.47 32.28 -48.19
CA GLN A 222 -13.18 31.04 -48.48
C GLN A 222 -12.41 29.82 -48.00
N ARG A 223 -11.10 29.71 -48.29
CA ARG A 223 -10.27 28.61 -47.78
C ARG A 223 -10.25 28.56 -46.25
N LYS A 224 -10.20 29.73 -45.60
CA LYS A 224 -10.25 29.84 -44.14
C LYS A 224 -11.60 29.39 -43.58
N ARG A 225 -12.71 29.78 -44.21
CA ARG A 225 -14.07 29.30 -43.87
C ARG A 225 -14.19 27.80 -44.07
N THR A 226 -13.84 27.27 -45.23
CA THR A 226 -13.88 25.82 -45.49
C THR A 226 -13.04 25.01 -44.50
N GLN A 227 -11.89 25.55 -44.05
CA GLN A 227 -11.10 24.91 -43.00
C GLN A 227 -11.79 24.95 -41.63
N GLN A 228 -12.48 26.04 -41.29
CA GLN A 228 -13.30 26.14 -40.09
C GLN A 228 -14.51 25.20 -40.16
N ASP A 229 -15.24 25.19 -41.27
CA ASP A 229 -16.43 24.35 -41.49
C ASP A 229 -16.07 22.87 -41.37
N ARG A 230 -14.98 22.45 -42.03
CA ARG A 230 -14.44 21.08 -41.90
C ARG A 230 -14.05 20.76 -40.46
N ARG A 231 -13.47 21.72 -39.73
CA ARG A 231 -13.09 21.52 -38.31
C ARG A 231 -14.34 21.36 -37.44
N THR A 232 -15.35 22.20 -37.62
CA THR A 232 -16.62 22.10 -36.89
C THR A 232 -17.39 20.84 -37.23
N GLU A 233 -17.34 20.38 -38.48
CA GLU A 233 -17.94 19.12 -38.91
C GLU A 233 -17.21 17.92 -38.26
N MET A 234 -15.88 17.94 -38.22
CA MET A 234 -15.09 16.90 -37.56
C MET A 234 -15.28 16.91 -36.03
N GLU A 235 -15.50 18.07 -35.42
CA GLU A 235 -15.91 18.19 -34.01
C GLU A 235 -17.33 17.65 -33.79
N PHE A 236 -18.28 17.97 -34.69
CA PHE A 236 -19.66 17.49 -34.64
C PHE A 236 -19.79 15.96 -34.81
N ILE A 237 -19.01 15.37 -35.72
CA ILE A 237 -18.97 13.91 -35.95
C ILE A 237 -18.18 13.19 -34.83
N GLY A 238 -17.57 13.93 -33.89
CA GLY A 238 -16.83 13.37 -32.75
C GLY A 238 -15.43 12.86 -33.10
N MET A 239 -14.91 13.22 -34.28
CA MET A 239 -13.56 12.86 -34.74
C MET A 239 -12.49 13.81 -34.22
N LEU A 240 -12.87 15.02 -33.80
CA LEU A 240 -12.00 15.97 -33.10
C LEU A 240 -12.60 16.36 -31.74
N PRO A 241 -11.78 16.46 -30.68
CA PRO A 241 -12.25 16.98 -29.40
C PRO A 241 -12.59 18.47 -29.50
N SER A 242 -13.72 18.88 -28.92
CA SER A 242 -14.15 20.28 -28.91
C SER A 242 -13.18 21.17 -28.13
N ALA A 243 -12.93 22.39 -28.62
CA ALA A 243 -11.93 23.30 -28.08
C ALA A 243 -12.36 24.03 -26.78
N SER A 244 -13.54 23.73 -26.22
CA SER A 244 -14.03 24.37 -24.98
C SER A 244 -13.74 23.50 -23.75
N PRO A 245 -12.75 23.85 -22.90
CA PRO A 245 -12.52 23.17 -21.63
C PRO A 245 -13.46 23.66 -20.51
N VAL A 246 -14.68 24.10 -20.83
CA VAL A 246 -15.51 24.86 -19.86
C VAL A 246 -16.34 23.96 -18.93
N GLU A 247 -16.56 22.68 -19.25
CA GLU A 247 -17.45 21.84 -18.42
C GLU A 247 -16.79 20.99 -17.31
N PRO A 248 -15.51 20.53 -17.37
CA PRO A 248 -14.97 19.68 -16.31
C PRO A 248 -14.57 20.43 -15.02
N MET A 249 -14.19 21.71 -15.12
CA MET A 249 -13.62 22.47 -13.99
C MET A 249 -14.69 22.84 -12.95
N GLY A 250 -15.87 23.27 -13.39
CA GLY A 250 -16.98 23.61 -12.49
C GLY A 250 -17.51 22.41 -11.71
N ALA A 251 -17.75 21.28 -12.39
CA ALA A 251 -18.21 20.04 -11.76
C ALA A 251 -17.17 19.46 -10.78
N ARG A 252 -15.87 19.50 -11.13
CA ARG A 252 -14.79 19.08 -10.21
C ARG A 252 -14.70 19.96 -8.98
N SER A 253 -14.84 21.28 -9.15
CA SER A 253 -14.81 22.23 -8.03
C SER A 253 -16.04 22.10 -7.12
N GLN A 254 -17.24 21.88 -7.69
CA GLN A 254 -18.44 21.59 -6.89
C GLN A 254 -18.33 20.25 -6.16
N ALA A 255 -17.76 19.22 -6.80
CA ALA A 255 -17.54 17.91 -6.18
C ALA A 255 -16.51 17.98 -5.03
N SER A 256 -15.44 18.79 -5.16
CA SER A 256 -14.47 18.99 -4.07
C SER A 256 -15.11 19.69 -2.89
N LEU A 257 -15.88 20.75 -3.14
CA LEU A 257 -16.57 21.51 -2.09
C LEU A 257 -17.59 20.63 -1.34
N GLY A 258 -18.33 19.80 -2.06
CA GLY A 258 -19.23 18.82 -1.46
C GLY A 258 -18.53 17.71 -0.66
N ALA A 259 -17.29 17.34 -1.03
CA ALA A 259 -16.49 16.40 -0.25
C ALA A 259 -16.00 17.03 1.06
N ASP A 260 -15.55 18.29 1.03
CA ASP A 260 -15.05 18.98 2.22
C ASP A 260 -16.16 19.26 3.24
N VAL A 261 -17.34 19.70 2.79
CA VAL A 261 -18.53 19.85 3.66
C VAL A 261 -18.90 18.52 4.32
N ARG A 262 -18.85 17.41 3.58
CA ARG A 262 -19.15 16.08 4.15
C ARG A 262 -18.14 15.67 5.22
N ARG A 263 -16.85 15.95 4.99
CA ARG A 263 -15.78 15.64 5.95
C ARG A 263 -15.97 16.42 7.25
N LEU A 264 -16.30 17.70 7.17
CA LEU A 264 -16.60 18.52 8.34
C LEU A 264 -17.75 17.90 9.15
N ARG A 265 -18.85 17.54 8.47
CA ARG A 265 -20.00 16.89 9.11
C ARG A 265 -19.68 15.52 9.73
N GLN A 266 -18.79 14.74 9.11
CA GLN A 266 -18.30 13.47 9.68
C GLN A 266 -17.57 13.70 11.00
N THR A 267 -16.70 14.72 11.07
CA THR A 267 -15.97 15.08 12.29
C THR A 267 -16.93 15.56 13.38
N GLU A 268 -17.85 16.48 13.06
CA GLU A 268 -18.86 16.98 14.01
C GLU A 268 -19.71 15.85 14.59
N LYS A 269 -20.17 14.91 13.74
CA LYS A 269 -21.01 13.78 14.19
C LYS A 269 -20.23 12.75 15.00
N GLU A 270 -18.96 12.56 14.70
CA GLU A 270 -18.09 11.70 15.51
C GLU A 270 -17.84 12.31 16.90
N GLU A 271 -17.58 13.62 16.99
CA GLU A 271 -17.43 14.33 18.26
C GLU A 271 -18.72 14.28 19.10
N GLU A 272 -19.88 14.50 18.46
CA GLU A 272 -21.19 14.38 19.09
C GLU A 272 -21.40 12.97 19.67
N PHE A 273 -21.02 11.93 18.93
CA PHE A 273 -21.13 10.54 19.37
C PHE A 273 -20.17 10.22 20.52
N GLN A 274 -18.91 10.67 20.47
CA GLN A 274 -17.94 10.49 21.56
C GLN A 274 -18.44 11.11 22.87
N LEU A 275 -19.03 12.32 22.79
CA LEU A 275 -19.64 12.96 23.95
C LEU A 275 -20.87 12.19 24.46
N ALA A 276 -21.67 11.62 23.56
CA ALA A 276 -22.82 10.82 23.94
C ALA A 276 -22.43 9.48 24.59
N VAL A 277 -21.36 8.83 24.12
CA VAL A 277 -20.77 7.63 24.72
C VAL A 277 -20.42 7.89 26.18
N VAL A 278 -19.61 8.91 26.45
CA VAL A 278 -19.19 9.25 27.82
C VAL A 278 -20.40 9.57 28.71
N LYS A 279 -21.35 10.38 28.21
CA LYS A 279 -22.57 10.71 28.97
C LYS A 279 -23.44 9.48 29.25
N ALA A 280 -23.59 8.58 28.29
CA ALA A 280 -24.38 7.36 28.45
C ALA A 280 -23.71 6.39 29.42
N HIS A 281 -22.39 6.22 29.32
CA HIS A 281 -21.59 5.41 30.23
C HIS A 281 -21.70 5.92 31.68
N ASP A 282 -21.47 7.21 31.90
CA ASP A 282 -21.55 7.82 33.23
C ASP A 282 -22.97 7.70 33.82
N HIS A 283 -23.99 7.98 33.02
CA HIS A 283 -25.39 7.85 33.44
C HIS A 283 -25.76 6.40 33.81
N LEU A 284 -25.35 5.41 33.01
CA LEU A 284 -25.61 3.99 33.30
C LEU A 284 -24.88 3.55 34.57
N ARG A 285 -23.65 4.00 34.78
CA ARG A 285 -22.85 3.71 35.97
C ARG A 285 -23.47 4.29 37.25
N GLU A 286 -24.04 5.48 37.17
CA GLU A 286 -24.69 6.14 38.32
C GLU A 286 -26.08 5.57 38.63
N VAL A 287 -26.89 5.31 37.61
CA VAL A 287 -28.30 4.91 37.78
C VAL A 287 -28.46 3.40 37.90
N GLU A 288 -27.88 2.63 36.97
CA GLU A 288 -28.05 1.17 36.93
C GLU A 288 -26.89 0.43 37.61
N GLY A 289 -25.74 1.08 37.77
CA GLY A 289 -24.54 0.47 38.32
C GLY A 289 -24.68 -0.07 39.76
N PRO A 290 -25.31 0.65 40.72
CA PRO A 290 -25.56 0.14 42.05
C PRO A 290 -26.41 -1.15 42.04
N ASP A 291 -27.48 -1.16 41.25
CA ASP A 291 -28.37 -2.32 41.10
C ASP A 291 -27.66 -3.51 40.45
N MET A 292 -26.86 -3.28 39.41
CA MET A 292 -26.03 -4.32 38.78
C MET A 292 -25.04 -4.93 39.78
N LYS A 293 -24.38 -4.07 40.58
CA LYS A 293 -23.42 -4.48 41.60
C LYS A 293 -24.07 -5.33 42.68
N GLU A 294 -25.24 -4.95 43.18
CA GLU A 294 -25.98 -5.74 44.17
C GLU A 294 -26.44 -7.08 43.60
N LYS A 295 -27.04 -7.08 42.40
CA LYS A 295 -27.47 -8.33 41.74
C LYS A 295 -26.31 -9.31 41.54
N MET A 296 -25.16 -8.83 41.06
CA MET A 296 -23.98 -9.68 40.86
C MET A 296 -23.42 -10.21 42.18
N LYS A 297 -23.34 -9.37 43.23
CA LYS A 297 -22.92 -9.82 44.56
C LYS A 297 -23.85 -10.90 45.10
N GLU A 298 -25.16 -10.71 44.97
CA GLU A 298 -26.15 -11.66 45.45
C GLU A 298 -26.05 -12.99 44.71
N GLN A 299 -25.92 -12.97 43.38
CA GLN A 299 -25.70 -14.17 42.56
C GLN A 299 -24.43 -14.94 43.00
N ILE A 300 -23.33 -14.23 43.26
CA ILE A 300 -22.08 -14.86 43.68
C ILE A 300 -22.17 -15.37 45.13
N ARG A 301 -22.86 -14.66 46.04
CA ARG A 301 -23.12 -15.13 47.41
C ARG A 301 -23.98 -16.37 47.42
N GLN A 302 -25.03 -16.38 46.62
CA GLN A 302 -25.89 -17.54 46.46
C GLN A 302 -25.09 -18.75 45.96
N TRP A 303 -24.22 -18.54 44.96
CA TRP A 303 -23.29 -19.57 44.49
C TRP A 303 -22.35 -20.09 45.60
N PHE A 304 -21.80 -19.20 46.46
CA PHE A 304 -21.00 -19.63 47.62
C PHE A 304 -21.80 -20.51 48.57
N ILE A 305 -23.04 -20.13 48.88
CA ILE A 305 -23.92 -20.84 49.81
C ILE A 305 -24.29 -22.22 49.24
N GLU A 306 -24.66 -22.30 47.97
CA GLU A 306 -25.02 -23.55 47.29
C GLU A 306 -23.83 -24.51 47.22
N CYS A 307 -22.63 -24.01 46.88
CA CYS A 307 -21.42 -24.81 46.87
C CYS A 307 -21.05 -25.31 48.28
N HIS A 308 -21.16 -24.45 49.30
CA HIS A 308 -20.88 -24.84 50.69
C HIS A 308 -21.91 -25.85 51.21
N ALA A 309 -23.20 -25.70 50.89
CA ALA A 309 -24.24 -26.65 51.27
C ALA A 309 -24.01 -28.05 50.68
N LEU A 310 -23.43 -28.14 49.48
CA LEU A 310 -23.14 -29.40 48.80
C LEU A 310 -21.82 -30.04 49.22
N THR A 311 -20.77 -29.24 49.46
CA THR A 311 -19.40 -29.76 49.67
C THR A 311 -18.88 -29.61 51.11
N GLY A 312 -19.58 -28.83 51.95
CA GLY A 312 -19.18 -28.51 53.32
C GLY A 312 -17.96 -27.59 53.44
N ARG A 313 -17.51 -26.97 52.34
CA ARG A 313 -16.42 -25.97 52.28
C ARG A 313 -16.71 -24.92 51.22
N PHE A 314 -16.16 -23.72 51.39
CA PHE A 314 -16.31 -22.67 50.37
C PHE A 314 -15.43 -22.91 49.12
N PRO A 315 -15.97 -22.75 47.89
CA PRO A 315 -15.25 -23.01 46.64
C PRO A 315 -14.12 -21.99 46.37
N ASP A 316 -13.12 -22.36 45.57
CA ASP A 316 -12.05 -21.44 45.15
C ASP A 316 -12.56 -20.46 44.08
N TYR A 317 -12.20 -19.17 44.23
CA TYR A 317 -12.63 -18.13 43.30
C TYR A 317 -11.74 -18.11 42.04
N PRO A 318 -12.29 -18.12 40.81
CA PRO A 318 -11.49 -18.12 39.58
C PRO A 318 -10.55 -16.92 39.49
N ASP A 319 -9.33 -17.08 39.00
CA ASP A 319 -8.36 -15.98 38.85
C ASP A 319 -8.81 -14.93 37.81
N GLU A 320 -8.45 -13.66 38.02
CA GLU A 320 -8.71 -12.55 37.08
C GLU A 320 -8.22 -12.87 35.66
N SER A 321 -7.07 -13.54 35.54
CA SER A 321 -6.47 -13.91 34.25
C SER A 321 -7.28 -14.94 33.45
N LEU A 322 -8.26 -15.60 34.07
CA LEU A 322 -9.13 -16.59 33.45
C LEU A 322 -10.55 -16.07 33.17
N GLY A 323 -10.86 -14.82 33.55
CA GLY A 323 -12.18 -14.20 33.36
C GLY A 323 -13.03 -14.08 34.63
N GLY A 324 -12.48 -14.41 35.81
CA GLY A 324 -13.16 -14.14 37.10
C GLY A 324 -14.54 -14.81 37.21
N SER A 325 -15.55 -14.05 37.64
CA SER A 325 -16.93 -14.56 37.82
C SER A 325 -17.65 -14.91 36.52
N SER A 326 -17.18 -14.48 35.34
CA SER A 326 -17.82 -14.84 34.07
C SER A 326 -17.77 -16.35 33.81
N LEU A 327 -16.78 -17.05 34.38
CA LEU A 327 -16.67 -18.51 34.32
C LEU A 327 -17.63 -19.25 35.25
N ILE A 328 -18.12 -18.57 36.30
CA ILE A 328 -19.07 -19.13 37.28
C ILE A 328 -20.46 -19.27 36.65
N PHE A 329 -20.81 -18.35 35.75
CA PHE A 329 -22.13 -18.24 35.14
C PHE A 329 -22.16 -18.56 33.63
N ALA A 330 -21.06 -19.08 33.07
CA ALA A 330 -21.09 -19.64 31.73
C ALA A 330 -21.95 -20.91 31.75
N ASP A 331 -22.95 -21.03 30.86
CA ASP A 331 -23.93 -22.12 30.83
C ASP A 331 -23.25 -23.50 30.91
N LYS A 332 -23.20 -24.05 32.13
CA LYS A 332 -22.73 -25.40 32.43
C LYS A 332 -23.88 -26.17 33.05
N THR A 333 -24.08 -27.40 32.61
CA THR A 333 -25.10 -28.27 33.20
C THR A 333 -24.74 -28.61 34.66
N PRO A 334 -25.72 -28.80 35.56
CA PRO A 334 -25.46 -29.13 36.98
C PRO A 334 -24.54 -30.35 37.18
N GLU A 335 -24.49 -31.26 36.21
CA GLU A 335 -23.65 -32.45 36.19
C GLU A 335 -22.18 -32.16 35.86
N GLN A 336 -21.89 -31.16 35.01
CA GLN A 336 -20.52 -30.75 34.69
C GLN A 336 -19.87 -29.99 35.85
N VAL A 337 -20.66 -29.19 36.59
CA VAL A 337 -20.22 -28.51 37.80
C VAL A 337 -19.91 -29.52 38.92
N ARG A 338 -20.72 -30.58 39.06
CA ARG A 338 -20.45 -31.70 39.98
C ARG A 338 -19.16 -32.45 39.63
N MET A 339 -18.92 -32.78 38.36
CA MET A 339 -17.68 -33.43 37.93
C MET A 339 -16.43 -32.54 38.13
N GLU A 340 -16.50 -31.24 37.83
CA GLU A 340 -15.37 -30.32 38.06
C GLU A 340 -15.06 -30.12 39.55
N LEU A 341 -16.08 -30.03 40.39
CA LEU A 341 -15.94 -29.94 41.85
C LEU A 341 -15.40 -31.26 42.46
N GLU A 342 -15.84 -32.42 41.97
CA GLU A 342 -15.29 -33.73 42.38
C GLU A 342 -13.82 -33.89 41.97
N VAL A 343 -13.43 -33.39 40.79
CA VAL A 343 -12.03 -33.37 40.34
C VAL A 343 -11.18 -32.40 41.17
N GLN A 344 -11.70 -31.24 41.56
CA GLN A 344 -10.98 -30.30 42.45
C GLN A 344 -10.83 -30.83 43.88
N VAL A 345 -11.84 -31.53 44.42
CA VAL A 345 -11.75 -32.20 45.72
C VAL A 345 -10.73 -33.36 45.68
N GLN A 346 -10.62 -34.07 44.55
CA GLN A 346 -9.60 -35.11 44.35
C GLN A 346 -8.19 -34.54 44.13
N GLU A 347 -8.04 -33.39 43.46
CA GLU A 347 -6.76 -32.70 43.30
C GLU A 347 -6.26 -32.05 44.61
N ASN A 348 -7.17 -31.52 45.44
CA ASN A 348 -6.81 -31.00 46.76
C ASN A 348 -6.45 -32.13 47.74
N LYS A 349 -7.06 -33.32 47.63
CA LYS A 349 -6.61 -34.54 48.35
C LYS A 349 -5.27 -35.10 47.84
N LYS A 350 -4.90 -34.86 46.57
CA LYS A 350 -3.59 -35.24 46.00
C LYS A 350 -2.46 -34.25 46.33
N LYS A 351 -2.75 -33.04 46.79
CA LYS A 351 -1.72 -32.03 47.13
C LYS A 351 -1.10 -32.19 48.53
N GLU A 352 -1.62 -33.06 49.39
CA GLU A 352 -1.00 -33.39 50.69
C GLU A 352 -0.29 -34.76 50.74
N GLN A 353 -0.38 -35.57 49.69
CA GLN A 353 0.37 -36.83 49.55
C GLN A 353 1.01 -36.96 48.18
N GLU A 354 2.05 -36.17 47.91
CA GLU A 354 3.10 -36.55 46.95
C GLU A 354 4.34 -35.67 47.15
N LYS A 355 5.06 -35.97 48.23
CA LYS A 355 6.39 -35.42 48.51
C LYS A 355 7.40 -36.54 48.74
N SER A 356 7.36 -37.57 47.91
CA SER A 356 8.44 -38.57 47.82
C SER A 356 8.20 -39.51 46.65
N LYS A 357 8.85 -39.22 45.51
CA LYS A 357 9.60 -40.18 44.67
C LYS A 357 9.91 -39.50 43.34
N GLY A 358 11.16 -39.03 43.25
CA GLY A 358 11.78 -38.75 41.97
C GLY A 358 12.30 -40.02 41.32
N LYS A 359 12.56 -39.90 40.01
CA LYS A 359 13.15 -40.87 39.08
C LYS A 359 12.19 -41.95 38.56
N GLU A 360 11.64 -41.70 37.39
CA GLU A 360 11.99 -42.37 36.12
C GLU A 360 11.06 -41.87 35.00
N LYS A 361 11.48 -42.04 33.74
CA LYS A 361 10.89 -41.54 32.48
C LYS A 361 11.43 -40.21 31.95
N GLU A 362 12.75 -40.13 31.81
CA GLU A 362 13.38 -39.58 30.61
C GLU A 362 13.70 -40.76 29.67
N GLU A 363 12.71 -41.30 28.93
CA GLU A 363 13.03 -42.10 27.73
C GLU A 363 11.89 -42.30 26.71
N GLU A 364 10.66 -41.89 26.99
CA GLU A 364 9.53 -42.03 26.04
C GLU A 364 9.09 -40.73 25.32
N GLU A 365 9.96 -39.72 25.26
CA GLU A 365 9.69 -38.50 24.48
C GLU A 365 10.76 -38.19 23.41
N LYS A 366 11.52 -39.22 22.99
CA LYS A 366 12.44 -39.15 21.83
C LYS A 366 12.03 -40.01 20.64
N GLN A 367 10.92 -40.75 20.70
CA GLN A 367 10.43 -41.54 19.56
C GLN A 367 9.17 -40.99 18.87
N LYS A 368 8.42 -40.03 19.46
CA LYS A 368 7.29 -39.37 18.77
C LYS A 368 7.64 -38.12 17.95
N LYS A 369 8.93 -37.74 17.88
CA LYS A 369 9.42 -36.63 17.01
C LYS A 369 10.24 -37.08 15.79
N LYS A 370 10.25 -38.39 15.49
CA LYS A 370 10.86 -38.94 14.26
C LYS A 370 9.85 -39.51 13.25
N GLY A 371 8.55 -39.56 13.56
CA GLY A 371 7.49 -39.98 12.63
C GLY A 371 6.89 -38.85 11.78
N GLU A 372 7.23 -37.59 12.05
CA GLU A 372 6.64 -36.41 11.39
C GLU A 372 7.61 -35.73 10.40
N LYS A 373 8.66 -36.45 9.97
CA LYS A 373 9.61 -36.00 8.93
C LYS A 373 9.56 -36.83 7.65
N THR A 374 8.74 -37.87 7.61
CA THR A 374 8.58 -38.76 6.44
C THR A 374 7.20 -38.64 5.76
N LYS A 375 6.35 -37.70 6.19
CA LYS A 375 5.11 -37.29 5.48
C LYS A 375 5.20 -35.89 4.84
N LYS A 376 6.41 -35.33 4.71
CA LYS A 376 6.64 -34.03 4.06
C LYS A 376 6.96 -34.13 2.56
N GLY A 377 7.09 -35.34 2.03
CA GLY A 377 7.37 -35.59 0.61
C GLY A 377 6.12 -35.71 -0.28
N GLU A 378 4.95 -36.01 0.29
CA GLU A 378 3.71 -36.24 -0.48
C GLU A 378 2.69 -35.10 -0.37
N ALA A 379 2.88 -34.14 0.55
CA ALA A 379 2.00 -32.98 0.71
C ALA A 379 2.32 -31.80 -0.24
N ASP A 380 3.42 -31.88 -0.99
CA ASP A 380 3.90 -30.81 -1.89
C ASP A 380 3.26 -30.86 -3.30
N THR A 381 2.41 -31.86 -3.58
CA THR A 381 1.76 -32.07 -4.90
C THR A 381 0.29 -31.64 -4.99
N MET A 382 -0.31 -31.14 -3.90
CA MET A 382 -1.70 -30.66 -3.90
C MET A 382 -1.79 -29.15 -3.66
N LEU A 383 -2.54 -28.45 -4.52
CA LEU A 383 -2.83 -27.03 -4.42
C LEU A 383 -4.03 -26.82 -3.49
N ARG A 384 -3.90 -25.93 -2.49
CA ARG A 384 -5.01 -25.51 -1.63
C ARG A 384 -4.82 -24.07 -1.19
N ALA A 385 -5.91 -23.34 -1.01
CA ALA A 385 -5.85 -22.03 -0.36
C ALA A 385 -5.53 -22.20 1.13
N LEU A 386 -4.87 -21.20 1.72
CA LEU A 386 -4.66 -21.20 3.17
C LEU A 386 -5.95 -20.76 3.88
N PRO A 387 -6.23 -21.28 5.10
CA PRO A 387 -7.36 -20.81 5.90
C PRO A 387 -7.28 -19.29 6.12
N SER A 388 -8.36 -18.59 5.80
CA SER A 388 -8.44 -17.14 5.92
C SER A 388 -8.63 -16.72 7.38
N LYS A 389 -7.90 -15.69 7.82
CA LYS A 389 -8.13 -15.03 9.12
C LYS A 389 -9.20 -13.95 9.03
N SER A 390 -9.44 -13.43 7.82
CA SER A 390 -10.36 -12.32 7.57
C SER A 390 -11.82 -12.76 7.42
N VAL A 391 -12.08 -13.93 6.83
CA VAL A 391 -13.44 -14.46 6.61
C VAL A 391 -14.32 -14.51 7.87
N PRO A 392 -13.84 -14.91 9.07
CA PRO A 392 -14.65 -14.84 10.29
C PRO A 392 -15.06 -13.40 10.66
N ALA A 393 -14.17 -12.43 10.50
CA ALA A 393 -14.44 -11.02 10.79
C ALA A 393 -15.44 -10.43 9.76
N ILE A 394 -15.30 -10.80 8.48
CA ILE A 394 -16.25 -10.45 7.42
C ILE A 394 -17.64 -11.01 7.75
N ASN A 395 -17.74 -12.29 8.13
CA ASN A 395 -18.99 -12.92 8.52
C ASN A 395 -19.64 -12.23 9.73
N ALA A 396 -18.86 -11.87 10.74
CA ALA A 396 -19.36 -11.16 11.91
C ALA A 396 -19.95 -9.78 11.52
N GLY A 397 -19.23 -9.01 10.70
CA GLY A 397 -19.72 -7.72 10.21
C GLY A 397 -20.95 -7.84 9.30
N HIS A 398 -21.01 -8.86 8.43
CA HIS A 398 -22.19 -9.13 7.61
C HIS A 398 -23.41 -9.51 8.47
N LYS A 399 -23.23 -10.33 9.51
CA LYS A 399 -24.30 -10.66 10.47
C LYS A 399 -24.79 -9.44 11.25
N GLU A 400 -23.88 -8.58 11.68
CA GLU A 400 -24.22 -7.30 12.34
C GLU A 400 -25.07 -6.42 11.42
N TYR A 401 -24.68 -6.31 10.14
CA TYR A 401 -25.49 -5.63 9.14
C TYR A 401 -26.90 -6.23 9.01
N THR A 402 -26.99 -7.54 8.79
CA THR A 402 -28.27 -8.23 8.55
C THR A 402 -29.22 -8.11 9.74
N ASN A 403 -28.69 -8.18 10.96
CA ASN A 403 -29.50 -8.14 12.19
C ASN A 403 -29.90 -6.71 12.60
N LEU A 404 -29.00 -5.74 12.46
CA LEU A 404 -29.21 -4.38 12.99
C LEU A 404 -29.61 -3.38 11.92
N TRP A 405 -29.01 -3.43 10.73
CA TRP A 405 -29.02 -2.31 9.79
C TRP A 405 -29.83 -2.57 8.51
N LYS A 406 -29.97 -3.81 8.04
CA LYS A 406 -30.64 -4.17 6.78
C LYS A 406 -32.07 -3.63 6.65
N ASN A 407 -32.83 -3.61 7.74
CA ASN A 407 -34.22 -3.17 7.76
C ASN A 407 -34.42 -1.78 8.37
N ARG A 408 -33.34 -1.07 8.73
CA ARG A 408 -33.41 0.27 9.36
C ARG A 408 -33.08 1.35 8.34
N PHE A 409 -34.12 1.96 7.79
CA PHE A 409 -33.98 3.04 6.80
C PHE A 409 -33.54 4.36 7.46
N ASP A 410 -32.66 5.09 6.79
CA ASP A 410 -32.15 6.40 7.21
C ASP A 410 -33.26 7.48 7.32
N SER A 411 -34.42 7.25 6.70
CA SER A 411 -35.62 8.08 6.85
C SER A 411 -36.16 8.15 8.29
N LEU A 412 -35.75 7.22 9.16
CA LEU A 412 -36.07 7.22 10.59
C LEU A 412 -35.11 8.12 11.41
N PHE A 413 -33.99 8.58 10.82
CA PHE A 413 -32.97 9.42 11.46
C PHE A 413 -32.70 10.67 10.60
N PRO A 414 -33.58 11.69 10.62
CA PRO A 414 -33.56 12.83 9.70
C PRO A 414 -32.27 13.68 9.72
N SER A 415 -31.33 13.43 10.63
CA SER A 415 -30.07 14.14 10.78
C SER A 415 -28.80 13.28 10.61
N GLN A 416 -28.93 11.98 10.35
CA GLN A 416 -27.83 10.99 10.39
C GLN A 416 -27.11 10.94 11.77
N SER A 417 -27.83 11.22 12.85
CA SER A 417 -27.35 11.09 14.22
C SER A 417 -27.12 9.62 14.61
N PHE A 418 -26.39 9.40 15.71
CA PHE A 418 -26.21 8.08 16.28
C PHE A 418 -27.53 7.52 16.85
N ASP A 419 -27.61 6.19 16.97
CA ASP A 419 -28.71 5.50 17.62
C ASP A 419 -28.44 5.37 19.13
N SER A 420 -29.25 6.08 19.92
CA SER A 420 -29.12 6.12 21.38
C SER A 420 -29.48 4.80 22.07
N GLU A 421 -30.36 3.97 21.49
CA GLU A 421 -30.75 2.70 22.11
C GLU A 421 -29.65 1.66 21.94
N THR A 422 -29.13 1.53 20.71
CA THR A 422 -27.99 0.65 20.43
C THR A 422 -26.77 1.07 21.25
N LEU A 423 -26.51 2.38 21.36
CA LEU A 423 -25.44 2.90 22.21
C LEU A 423 -25.62 2.48 23.68
N LYS A 424 -26.81 2.67 24.27
CA LYS A 424 -27.08 2.25 25.65
C LYS A 424 -26.86 0.76 25.86
N ILE A 425 -27.23 -0.09 24.89
CA ILE A 425 -27.03 -1.54 24.98
C ILE A 425 -25.54 -1.90 24.94
N GLU A 426 -24.75 -1.23 24.10
CA GLU A 426 -23.30 -1.41 24.02
C GLU A 426 -22.62 -0.96 25.32
N GLU A 427 -22.86 0.28 25.75
CA GLU A 427 -22.28 0.84 26.98
C GLU A 427 -22.70 0.06 28.23
N ARG A 428 -23.93 -0.47 28.28
CA ARG A 428 -24.38 -1.31 29.39
C ARG A 428 -23.49 -2.54 29.57
N LYS A 429 -23.00 -3.15 28.49
CA LYS A 429 -22.09 -4.31 28.56
C LYS A 429 -20.72 -3.91 29.12
N ASP A 430 -20.23 -2.74 28.75
CA ASP A 430 -18.92 -2.24 29.20
C ASP A 430 -18.97 -1.83 30.68
N VAL A 431 -20.02 -1.12 31.10
CA VAL A 431 -20.30 -0.81 32.51
C VAL A 431 -20.49 -2.09 33.33
N GLU A 432 -21.22 -3.08 32.80
CA GLU A 432 -21.40 -4.38 33.44
C GLU A 432 -20.04 -5.09 33.65
N GLN A 433 -19.12 -5.04 32.69
CA GLN A 433 -17.78 -5.61 32.82
C GLN A 433 -16.93 -4.85 33.85
N GLU A 434 -16.96 -3.52 33.86
CA GLU A 434 -16.24 -2.70 34.86
C GLU A 434 -16.73 -3.02 36.28
N ILE A 435 -18.05 -3.06 36.47
CA ILE A 435 -18.67 -3.40 37.75
C ILE A 435 -18.34 -4.84 38.14
N ARG A 436 -18.33 -5.77 37.18
CA ARG A 436 -17.97 -7.18 37.45
C ARG A 436 -16.55 -7.29 38.00
N ILE A 437 -15.57 -6.57 37.44
CA ILE A 437 -14.20 -6.56 37.99
C ILE A 437 -14.19 -6.06 39.44
N GLN A 438 -14.92 -4.98 39.74
CA GLN A 438 -15.02 -4.46 41.11
C GLN A 438 -15.75 -5.42 42.06
N VAL A 439 -16.79 -6.10 41.58
CA VAL A 439 -17.54 -7.10 42.35
C VAL A 439 -16.66 -8.29 42.64
N ASP A 440 -15.92 -8.81 41.66
CA ASP A 440 -15.03 -9.95 41.81
C ASP A 440 -13.98 -9.69 42.91
N ASP A 441 -13.37 -8.51 42.95
CA ASP A 441 -12.43 -8.12 43.99
C ASP A 441 -13.06 -8.09 45.38
N LEU A 442 -14.26 -7.53 45.50
CA LEU A 442 -15.01 -7.49 46.76
C LEU A 442 -15.42 -8.90 47.20
N MET A 443 -15.86 -9.75 46.28
CA MET A 443 -16.28 -11.12 46.56
C MET A 443 -15.10 -12.01 46.94
N ARG A 444 -13.89 -11.79 46.38
CA ARG A 444 -12.64 -12.44 46.86
C ARG A 444 -12.34 -12.09 48.31
N GLN A 445 -12.56 -10.83 48.71
CA GLN A 445 -12.37 -10.39 50.09
C GLN A 445 -13.43 -10.98 51.03
N GLU A 446 -14.71 -10.97 50.62
CA GLU A 446 -15.79 -11.61 51.38
C GLU A 446 -15.55 -13.11 51.57
N LEU A 447 -15.15 -13.83 50.50
CA LEU A 447 -14.82 -15.25 50.57
C LEU A 447 -13.69 -15.54 51.55
N LYS A 448 -12.65 -14.70 51.58
CA LYS A 448 -11.54 -14.81 52.54
C LYS A 448 -12.05 -14.67 53.98
N ASN A 449 -12.94 -13.72 54.22
CA ASN A 449 -13.54 -13.51 55.55
C ASN A 449 -14.47 -14.66 55.95
N LEU A 450 -15.25 -15.21 55.02
CA LEU A 450 -16.14 -16.36 55.26
C LEU A 450 -15.36 -17.64 55.60
N ARG A 451 -14.26 -17.91 54.88
CA ARG A 451 -13.34 -19.03 55.20
C ARG A 451 -12.70 -18.89 56.59
N LEU A 452 -12.35 -17.66 56.98
CA LEU A 452 -11.82 -17.39 58.32
C LEU A 452 -12.88 -17.59 59.42
N ALA A 453 -14.12 -17.16 59.17
CA ALA A 453 -15.20 -17.18 60.17
C ALA A 453 -15.87 -18.54 60.36
N VAL A 454 -16.11 -19.28 59.27
CA VAL A 454 -16.92 -20.52 59.27
C VAL A 454 -16.04 -21.76 59.26
N ASP A 455 -15.11 -21.85 58.31
CA ASP A 455 -14.25 -23.03 58.16
C ASP A 455 -13.14 -23.09 59.24
N ARG A 456 -12.99 -22.02 60.04
CA ARG A 456 -11.88 -21.80 61.01
C ARG A 456 -10.50 -22.09 60.41
N GLU A 457 -10.37 -21.94 59.10
CA GLU A 457 -9.09 -22.03 58.42
C GLU A 457 -8.34 -20.73 58.69
N GLU A 458 -7.48 -20.71 59.71
CA GLU A 458 -6.43 -19.70 59.79
C GLU A 458 -5.68 -19.76 58.46
N THR A 459 -5.83 -18.70 57.65
CA THR A 459 -4.99 -18.56 56.47
C THR A 459 -3.56 -18.51 56.97
N ARG A 460 -2.83 -19.63 56.85
CA ARG A 460 -1.35 -19.59 56.84
C ARG A 460 -1.02 -18.46 55.87
N PRO A 461 -0.17 -17.49 56.26
CA PRO A 461 0.18 -16.40 55.38
C PRO A 461 0.66 -17.06 54.10
N VAL A 462 -0.10 -16.88 53.02
CA VAL A 462 0.35 -17.23 51.69
C VAL A 462 1.56 -16.33 51.53
N LYS A 463 2.76 -16.90 51.78
CA LYS A 463 4.02 -16.26 51.45
C LYS A 463 3.78 -15.67 50.07
N PRO A 464 3.96 -14.35 49.88
CA PRO A 464 3.80 -13.75 48.55
C PRO A 464 4.55 -14.69 47.64
N PRO A 465 3.89 -15.27 46.61
CA PRO A 465 4.33 -16.48 45.98
C PRO A 465 5.82 -16.30 45.80
N LYS A 466 6.64 -17.13 46.49
CA LYS A 466 8.07 -17.22 46.17
C LYS A 466 7.98 -17.32 44.69
N LYS A 467 8.37 -16.25 43.95
CA LYS A 467 8.20 -16.20 42.51
C LYS A 467 8.67 -17.57 42.13
N LYS A 468 7.76 -18.46 41.72
CA LYS A 468 8.22 -19.66 41.04
C LYS A 468 9.06 -18.96 40.01
N ALA A 469 10.37 -19.25 40.00
CA ALA A 469 11.14 -18.99 38.83
C ALA A 469 10.37 -19.83 37.83
N GLY A 470 9.31 -19.25 37.25
CA GLY A 470 8.49 -19.85 36.26
C GLY A 470 9.55 -20.27 35.30
N LYS A 471 9.60 -21.59 35.02
CA LYS A 471 10.42 -22.12 33.93
C LYS A 471 10.45 -21.02 32.91
N LYS A 472 11.59 -20.31 32.80
CA LYS A 472 11.65 -19.05 32.06
C LYS A 472 10.91 -19.37 30.78
N PRO A 473 9.84 -18.68 30.39
CA PRO A 473 9.15 -18.99 29.13
C PRO A 473 10.24 -18.88 28.09
N GLY A 474 10.73 -20.03 27.60
CA GLY A 474 12.15 -20.24 27.28
C GLY A 474 12.75 -18.98 26.73
N LYS A 475 13.45 -18.20 27.60
CA LYS A 475 13.65 -16.74 27.48
C LYS A 475 13.71 -16.38 25.99
N LYS A 476 12.57 -16.01 25.36
CA LYS A 476 12.63 -15.36 24.04
C LYS A 476 13.47 -14.15 24.37
N LYS A 477 14.72 -14.13 23.87
CA LYS A 477 15.67 -13.06 24.16
C LYS A 477 14.99 -11.76 23.75
N LYS A 478 14.26 -11.10 24.66
CA LYS A 478 13.92 -9.69 24.52
C LYS A 478 15.28 -9.04 24.37
N GLU A 479 15.47 -8.43 23.21
CA GLU A 479 16.76 -7.87 22.82
C GLU A 479 17.20 -6.93 23.95
N LYS A 480 18.46 -7.03 24.35
CA LYS A 480 19.01 -6.09 25.32
C LYS A 480 19.03 -4.75 24.58
N ASP A 481 18.12 -3.86 24.96
CA ASP A 481 18.12 -2.50 24.45
C ASP A 481 19.52 -1.93 24.67
N LEU A 482 20.14 -1.44 23.60
CA LEU A 482 21.49 -0.85 23.65
C LEU A 482 21.44 0.63 24.07
N THR A 483 20.24 1.24 24.11
CA THR A 483 20.00 2.63 24.53
C THR A 483 18.87 2.77 25.56
N PRO A 484 18.87 2.00 26.67
CA PRO A 484 17.78 2.08 27.66
C PRO A 484 17.78 3.41 28.41
N ASP A 485 18.95 4.04 28.59
CA ASP A 485 19.13 5.26 29.39
C ASP A 485 18.94 6.56 28.57
N ARG A 486 18.58 6.46 27.27
CA ARG A 486 18.42 7.62 26.38
C ARG A 486 16.94 7.86 26.03
N PRO A 487 16.45 9.12 26.09
CA PRO A 487 15.08 9.45 25.70
C PRO A 487 14.88 9.32 24.18
N MET A 488 13.64 9.06 23.75
CA MET A 488 13.31 8.87 22.33
C MET A 488 13.55 10.13 21.50
N ASP A 489 13.29 11.31 22.05
CA ASP A 489 13.45 12.59 21.35
C ASP A 489 14.92 12.85 20.98
N SER A 490 15.85 12.51 21.87
CA SER A 490 17.29 12.62 21.59
C SER A 490 17.72 11.68 20.45
N LEU A 491 17.19 10.45 20.41
CA LEU A 491 17.47 9.51 19.32
C LEU A 491 16.85 9.99 17.99
N PHE A 492 15.68 10.61 18.05
CA PHE A 492 15.03 11.19 16.88
C PHE A 492 15.84 12.35 16.31
N GLU A 493 16.25 13.30 17.15
CA GLU A 493 17.12 14.41 16.77
C GLU A 493 18.43 13.90 16.17
N GLU A 494 19.09 12.93 16.80
CA GLU A 494 20.34 12.31 16.29
C GLU A 494 20.16 11.76 14.87
N LEU A 495 19.04 11.06 14.60
CA LEU A 495 18.76 10.50 13.26
C LEU A 495 18.45 11.57 12.21
N VAL A 496 17.79 12.67 12.60
CA VAL A 496 17.52 13.82 11.71
C VAL A 496 18.81 14.56 11.39
N VAL A 497 19.65 14.84 12.40
CA VAL A 497 20.97 15.49 12.25
C VAL A 497 21.87 14.69 11.31
N LEU A 498 21.90 13.37 11.51
CA LEU A 498 22.68 12.48 10.66
C LEU A 498 22.02 12.24 9.29
N GLY A 499 20.88 12.86 8.97
CA GLY A 499 20.19 12.71 7.70
C GLY A 499 19.77 11.26 7.41
N LEU A 500 19.59 10.45 8.46
CA LEU A 500 19.09 9.08 8.36
C LEU A 500 17.56 9.06 8.37
N LEU A 501 16.93 10.01 9.05
CA LEU A 501 15.50 10.28 8.93
C LEU A 501 15.30 11.50 8.02
N LYS A 502 14.54 11.33 6.94
CA LYS A 502 14.34 12.37 5.91
C LYS A 502 12.86 12.71 5.75
N LYS A 503 12.56 13.98 5.49
CA LYS A 503 11.24 14.39 4.98
C LYS A 503 11.06 13.79 3.57
N SER A 504 10.02 12.97 3.40
CA SER A 504 9.66 12.47 2.07
C SER A 504 9.03 13.60 1.26
N GLU A 505 9.37 13.68 -0.03
CA GLU A 505 8.61 14.48 -0.98
C GLU A 505 7.22 13.85 -1.16
N THR A 506 6.19 14.69 -1.25
CA THR A 506 4.81 14.27 -1.44
C THR A 506 4.60 13.83 -2.88
N VAL A 507 4.41 12.54 -3.10
CA VAL A 507 4.17 11.96 -4.42
C VAL A 507 3.04 10.96 -4.30
N PRO A 508 1.86 11.19 -4.91
CA PRO A 508 0.78 10.22 -4.85
C PRO A 508 1.08 9.03 -5.76
N LEU A 509 0.60 7.83 -5.40
CA LEU A 509 0.86 6.61 -6.17
C LEU A 509 0.25 6.67 -7.58
N LYS A 510 -0.88 7.36 -7.72
CA LYS A 510 -1.58 7.55 -9.01
C LYS A 510 -0.70 8.20 -10.08
N ASP A 511 0.28 9.02 -9.68
CA ASP A 511 1.20 9.71 -10.59
C ASP A 511 2.27 8.75 -11.16
N TYR A 512 2.40 7.54 -10.62
CA TYR A 512 3.17 6.48 -11.25
C TYR A 512 2.36 5.89 -12.41
N ILE A 513 2.57 6.44 -13.60
CA ILE A 513 1.78 6.16 -14.80
C ILE A 513 2.25 4.87 -15.48
N GLY A 514 1.30 4.02 -15.83
CA GLY A 514 1.53 2.76 -16.53
C GLY A 514 0.21 2.16 -16.97
N ASP A 515 0.22 1.42 -18.08
CA ASP A 515 -0.95 0.70 -18.56
C ASP A 515 -0.81 -0.81 -18.31
N CYS A 516 -1.93 -1.52 -18.40
CA CYS A 516 -2.02 -2.96 -18.19
C CYS A 516 -1.61 -3.78 -19.43
N LEU A 517 -1.30 -5.06 -19.21
CA LEU A 517 -1.02 -5.98 -20.31
C LEU A 517 -2.32 -6.57 -20.88
N TYR A 518 -2.74 -6.10 -22.05
CA TYR A 518 -3.99 -6.52 -22.70
C TYR A 518 -3.96 -7.92 -23.36
N LEU A 519 -2.77 -8.44 -23.67
CA LEU A 519 -2.60 -9.68 -24.43
C LEU A 519 -1.87 -10.77 -23.62
N GLY A 520 -2.03 -10.77 -22.29
CA GLY A 520 -1.34 -11.70 -21.40
C GLY A 520 -1.65 -13.16 -21.68
N SER A 521 -2.94 -13.50 -21.79
CA SER A 521 -3.41 -14.85 -22.09
C SER A 521 -2.99 -15.32 -23.48
N ALA A 522 -3.02 -14.43 -24.48
CA ALA A 522 -2.54 -14.74 -25.82
C ALA A 522 -1.02 -15.01 -25.86
N LEU A 523 -0.23 -14.29 -25.06
CA LEU A 523 1.21 -14.54 -24.93
C LEU A 523 1.49 -15.89 -24.25
N ASN A 524 0.72 -16.22 -23.22
CA ASN A 524 0.82 -17.53 -22.54
C ASN A 524 0.51 -18.68 -23.52
N LEU A 525 -0.55 -18.57 -24.33
CA LEU A 525 -0.88 -19.55 -25.37
C LEU A 525 0.21 -19.69 -26.45
N ALA A 526 0.97 -18.62 -26.70
CA ALA A 526 2.11 -18.63 -27.62
C ALA A 526 3.42 -19.10 -26.96
N ASN A 527 3.36 -19.67 -25.75
CA ASN A 527 4.53 -20.06 -24.93
C ASN A 527 5.54 -18.93 -24.72
N LYS A 528 5.08 -17.67 -24.72
CA LYS A 528 5.88 -16.48 -24.41
C LYS A 528 5.53 -16.01 -23.02
N LEU A 529 6.53 -15.98 -22.13
CA LEU A 529 6.33 -15.55 -20.76
C LEU A 529 6.02 -14.04 -20.69
N PRO A 530 4.84 -13.63 -20.20
CA PRO A 530 4.45 -12.23 -20.13
C PRO A 530 5.30 -11.52 -19.08
N MET A 531 5.94 -10.42 -19.49
CA MET A 531 6.65 -9.55 -18.57
C MET A 531 5.65 -8.68 -17.80
N PRO A 532 5.95 -8.33 -16.54
CA PRO A 532 5.10 -7.47 -15.74
C PRO A 532 4.89 -6.10 -16.41
N SER A 533 3.69 -5.53 -16.31
CA SER A 533 3.41 -4.18 -16.78
C SER A 533 3.72 -3.14 -15.69
N LEU A 534 3.82 -1.85 -16.05
CA LEU A 534 3.97 -0.79 -15.05
C LEU A 534 2.73 -0.69 -14.14
N ALA A 535 1.54 -1.00 -14.67
CA ALA A 535 0.32 -1.08 -13.87
C ALA A 535 0.39 -2.20 -12.82
N ASP A 536 0.96 -3.37 -13.15
CA ASP A 536 1.14 -4.47 -12.20
C ASP A 536 2.08 -4.08 -11.05
N ILE A 537 3.13 -3.31 -11.36
CA ILE A 537 4.05 -2.79 -10.33
C ILE A 537 3.31 -1.83 -9.41
N ARG A 538 2.51 -0.90 -9.97
CA ARG A 538 1.68 0.01 -9.18
C ARG A 538 0.72 -0.76 -8.27
N GLN A 539 0.05 -1.77 -8.81
CA GLN A 539 -0.89 -2.62 -8.07
C GLN A 539 -0.18 -3.36 -6.93
N ASN A 540 0.97 -3.98 -7.20
CA ASN A 540 1.76 -4.68 -6.18
C ASN A 540 2.30 -3.72 -5.11
N MET A 541 2.64 -2.48 -5.45
CA MET A 541 3.02 -1.46 -4.47
C MET A 541 1.84 -1.05 -3.58
N ALA A 542 0.64 -0.93 -4.13
CA ALA A 542 -0.57 -0.70 -3.35
C ALA A 542 -0.86 -1.86 -2.37
N LEU A 543 -0.79 -3.11 -2.85
CA LEU A 543 -1.07 -4.30 -2.05
C LEU A 543 0.02 -4.60 -1.00
N TYR A 544 1.29 -4.60 -1.40
CA TYR A 544 2.39 -5.00 -0.52
C TYR A 544 2.90 -3.86 0.34
N GLY A 545 2.93 -2.63 -0.17
CA GLY A 545 3.42 -1.47 0.56
C GLY A 545 2.30 -0.77 1.34
N ILE A 546 1.28 -0.28 0.61
CA ILE A 546 0.36 0.73 1.15
C ILE A 546 -0.71 0.11 2.05
N LEU A 547 -1.51 -0.84 1.55
CA LEU A 547 -2.59 -1.44 2.34
C LEU A 547 -2.08 -2.06 3.65
N ARG A 548 -0.92 -2.72 3.59
CA ARG A 548 -0.31 -3.39 4.75
C ARG A 548 0.27 -2.43 5.78
N LEU A 549 0.61 -1.19 5.42
CA LEU A 549 1.11 -0.19 6.36
C LEU A 549 0.01 0.79 6.81
N GLY A 550 -1.05 0.94 6.02
CA GLY A 550 -2.10 1.93 6.24
C GLY A 550 -2.87 1.72 7.55
N SER A 551 -3.41 0.52 7.79
CA SER A 551 -4.19 0.19 9.00
C SER A 551 -3.44 -0.80 9.92
N PRO A 552 -3.48 -0.63 11.26
CA PRO A 552 -2.93 -1.61 12.19
C PRO A 552 -3.69 -2.94 12.13
N ASP A 553 -5.00 -2.90 11.93
CA ASP A 553 -5.84 -4.08 11.82
C ASP A 553 -5.48 -4.88 10.59
N ILE A 554 -5.33 -4.19 9.44
CA ILE A 554 -4.90 -4.83 8.18
C ILE A 554 -3.51 -5.46 8.35
N HIS A 555 -2.57 -4.75 8.96
CA HIS A 555 -1.20 -5.23 9.15
C HIS A 555 -1.14 -6.51 10.01
N SER A 556 -1.96 -6.56 11.08
CA SER A 556 -1.97 -7.68 12.03
C SER A 556 -2.62 -8.94 11.49
N MET A 557 -3.70 -8.78 10.71
CA MET A 557 -4.46 -9.89 10.14
C MET A 557 -3.82 -10.44 8.87
N ALA A 558 -3.30 -9.56 8.00
CA ALA A 558 -2.73 -9.97 6.72
C ALA A 558 -1.42 -10.80 6.88
N PRO A 559 -1.04 -11.62 5.88
CA PRO A 559 0.21 -12.37 5.95
C PRO A 559 1.41 -11.44 6.02
N LEU A 560 2.26 -11.54 7.06
CA LEU A 560 3.32 -10.57 7.29
C LEU A 560 4.34 -10.51 6.14
N ILE A 561 4.48 -9.32 5.54
CA ILE A 561 5.54 -8.98 4.58
C ILE A 561 6.41 -7.89 5.21
N ARG A 562 7.70 -8.18 5.37
CA ARG A 562 8.65 -7.25 6.01
C ARG A 562 9.46 -6.43 5.03
N SER A 563 9.62 -6.94 3.81
CA SER A 563 10.59 -6.36 2.87
C SER A 563 10.24 -6.57 1.40
N ILE A 564 10.44 -5.50 0.62
CA ILE A 564 10.22 -5.44 -0.82
C ILE A 564 11.51 -4.99 -1.51
N LEU A 565 11.90 -5.64 -2.60
CA LEU A 565 13.02 -5.23 -3.46
C LEU A 565 12.48 -4.82 -4.83
N LEU A 566 12.72 -3.58 -5.22
CA LEU A 566 12.43 -3.05 -6.55
C LEU A 566 13.67 -3.19 -7.44
N VAL A 567 13.57 -4.01 -8.48
CA VAL A 567 14.65 -4.36 -9.40
C VAL A 567 14.30 -3.88 -10.79
N GLY A 568 15.17 -3.16 -11.47
CA GLY A 568 14.93 -2.74 -12.85
C GLY A 568 15.91 -1.68 -13.31
N PRO A 569 15.90 -1.26 -14.58
CA PRO A 569 16.84 -0.26 -15.07
C PRO A 569 16.73 1.08 -14.31
N SER A 570 17.78 1.90 -14.41
CA SER A 570 17.73 3.27 -13.87
C SER A 570 16.65 4.09 -14.58
N GLY A 571 16.08 5.10 -13.91
CA GLY A 571 15.04 5.95 -14.52
C GLY A 571 13.63 5.35 -14.60
N MET A 572 13.37 4.18 -13.99
CA MET A 572 12.02 3.57 -13.88
C MET A 572 11.16 4.10 -12.73
N GLY A 573 11.57 5.17 -12.03
CA GLY A 573 10.78 5.68 -10.90
C GLY A 573 10.80 4.80 -9.64
N LYS A 574 11.78 3.89 -9.49
CA LYS A 574 11.94 3.07 -8.26
C LYS A 574 11.93 3.89 -6.96
N LYS A 575 12.63 5.03 -6.95
CA LYS A 575 12.65 5.97 -5.81
C LYS A 575 11.32 6.71 -5.64
N MET A 576 10.62 6.98 -6.74
CA MET A 576 9.28 7.59 -6.73
C MET A 576 8.27 6.66 -6.04
N LEU A 577 8.32 5.36 -6.33
CA LEU A 577 7.47 4.37 -5.68
C LEU A 577 7.68 4.28 -4.16
N VAL A 578 8.92 4.37 -3.68
CA VAL A 578 9.22 4.42 -2.23
C VAL A 578 8.58 5.65 -1.58
N LYS A 579 8.73 6.82 -2.21
CA LYS A 579 8.12 8.08 -1.75
C LYS A 579 6.59 8.01 -1.80
N ALA A 580 6.02 7.33 -2.80
CA ALA A 580 4.59 7.13 -2.92
C ALA A 580 4.03 6.28 -1.78
N VAL A 581 4.71 5.19 -1.39
CA VAL A 581 4.31 4.43 -0.20
C VAL A 581 4.33 5.32 1.05
N CYS A 582 5.36 6.15 1.22
CA CYS A 582 5.45 7.05 2.37
C CYS A 582 4.32 8.09 2.38
N THR A 583 3.96 8.63 1.21
CA THR A 583 2.88 9.63 1.06
C THR A 583 1.55 9.01 1.44
N GLU A 584 1.12 7.95 0.75
CA GLU A 584 -0.21 7.33 0.90
C GLU A 584 -0.45 6.68 2.28
N THR A 585 0.62 6.38 3.02
CA THR A 585 0.52 5.78 4.37
C THR A 585 0.84 6.75 5.50
N GLY A 586 1.32 7.96 5.17
CA GLY A 586 1.89 8.89 6.15
C GLY A 586 3.10 8.33 6.90
N ALA A 587 3.89 7.46 6.28
CA ALA A 587 5.01 6.78 6.92
C ALA A 587 6.30 7.61 6.92
N ASN A 588 7.09 7.46 7.99
CA ASN A 588 8.40 8.07 8.11
C ASN A 588 9.43 7.38 7.21
N LEU A 589 10.30 8.15 6.55
CA LEU A 589 11.31 7.62 5.63
C LEU A 589 12.71 7.61 6.28
N PHE A 590 13.21 6.40 6.56
CA PHE A 590 14.59 6.19 7.01
C PHE A 590 15.49 5.78 5.85
N ASP A 591 16.54 6.54 5.55
CA ASP A 591 17.48 6.28 4.46
C ASP A 591 18.77 5.61 4.98
N LEU A 592 18.87 4.29 4.75
CA LEU A 592 20.05 3.47 5.06
C LEU A 592 20.84 3.10 3.79
N SER A 593 20.78 3.93 2.75
CA SER A 593 21.59 3.73 1.55
C SER A 593 23.09 3.76 1.87
N PRO A 594 23.94 2.92 1.27
CA PRO A 594 25.37 2.86 1.57
C PRO A 594 26.09 4.22 1.44
N GLU A 595 25.70 5.03 0.46
CA GLU A 595 26.20 6.40 0.28
C GLU A 595 25.85 7.32 1.46
N ASN A 596 24.65 7.18 2.02
CA ASN A 596 24.24 7.95 3.19
C ASN A 596 24.91 7.45 4.49
N LEU A 597 25.41 6.23 4.50
CA LEU A 597 25.99 5.58 5.66
C LEU A 597 27.50 5.88 5.83
N GLN A 598 28.18 6.31 4.78
CA GLN A 598 29.62 6.57 4.80
C GLN A 598 30.01 7.49 5.99
N GLY A 599 31.02 7.07 6.75
CA GLY A 599 31.54 7.82 7.92
C GLY A 599 30.65 7.85 9.17
N LYS A 600 29.37 7.49 9.09
CA LYS A 600 28.43 7.51 10.23
C LYS A 600 28.57 6.23 11.06
N TYR A 601 28.63 6.37 12.39
CA TYR A 601 28.81 5.29 13.37
C TYR A 601 29.96 4.31 13.02
N PRO A 602 31.23 4.74 13.12
CA PRO A 602 32.36 3.88 12.80
C PRO A 602 32.47 2.68 13.76
N GLY A 603 33.01 1.57 13.24
CA GLY A 603 33.24 0.33 14.00
C GLY A 603 32.04 -0.62 14.08
N LYS A 604 32.30 -1.88 14.47
CA LYS A 604 31.28 -2.95 14.52
C LYS A 604 30.17 -2.65 15.52
N THR A 605 30.52 -2.13 16.70
CA THR A 605 29.58 -1.67 17.72
C THR A 605 28.76 -0.48 17.24
N GLY A 606 29.37 0.46 16.51
CA GLY A 606 28.68 1.61 15.92
C GLY A 606 27.58 1.19 14.93
N VAL A 607 27.88 0.27 14.02
CA VAL A 607 26.90 -0.25 13.04
C VAL A 607 25.73 -0.96 13.72
N GLN A 608 26.01 -1.75 14.77
CA GLN A 608 24.96 -2.40 15.55
C GLN A 608 24.08 -1.37 16.28
N MET A 609 24.68 -0.31 16.84
CA MET A 609 23.96 0.79 17.48
C MET A 609 23.09 1.54 16.47
N LEU A 610 23.61 1.85 15.29
CA LEU A 610 22.86 2.51 14.22
C LEU A 610 21.60 1.74 13.85
N VAL A 611 21.73 0.43 13.53
CA VAL A 611 20.57 -0.39 13.15
C VAL A 611 19.59 -0.50 14.32
N HIS A 612 20.09 -0.63 15.55
CA HIS A 612 19.27 -0.67 16.76
C HIS A 612 18.47 0.62 16.96
N VAL A 613 19.11 1.78 16.88
CA VAL A 613 18.48 3.10 17.05
C VAL A 613 17.44 3.34 15.96
N VAL A 614 17.77 3.08 14.69
CA VAL A 614 16.84 3.25 13.57
C VAL A 614 15.60 2.38 13.74
N PHE A 615 15.76 1.09 14.07
CA PHE A 615 14.61 0.21 14.28
C PHE A 615 13.82 0.57 15.55
N LYS A 616 14.46 1.03 16.62
CA LYS A 616 13.79 1.49 17.83
C LYS A 616 12.91 2.71 17.55
N VAL A 617 13.45 3.71 16.86
CA VAL A 617 12.71 4.93 16.48
C VAL A 617 11.63 4.61 15.44
N ALA A 618 11.90 3.77 14.44
CA ALA A 618 10.90 3.35 13.45
C ALA A 618 9.70 2.62 14.08
N ARG A 619 9.94 1.82 15.12
CA ARG A 619 8.86 1.15 15.88
C ARG A 619 8.08 2.08 16.78
N TYR A 620 8.69 3.18 17.24
CA TYR A 620 7.99 4.19 18.01
C TYR A 620 7.13 5.09 17.10
N LEU A 621 7.66 5.45 15.93
CA LEU A 621 7.02 6.36 14.97
C LEU A 621 6.27 5.64 13.84
N GLN A 622 5.55 4.57 14.17
CA GLN A 622 4.81 3.81 13.17
C GLN A 622 3.66 4.64 12.55
N PRO A 623 3.37 4.46 11.24
CA PRO A 623 4.05 3.58 10.28
C PRO A 623 5.41 4.14 9.81
N SER A 624 6.35 3.27 9.45
CA SER A 624 7.70 3.66 9.03
C SER A 624 8.22 2.81 7.86
N VAL A 625 8.89 3.46 6.91
CA VAL A 625 9.55 2.84 5.75
C VAL A 625 11.05 3.05 5.88
N ILE A 626 11.80 1.94 5.88
CA ILE A 626 13.25 1.95 5.80
C ILE A 626 13.62 1.72 4.33
N TRP A 627 14.35 2.66 3.73
CA TRP A 627 14.79 2.60 2.35
C TRP A 627 16.29 2.30 2.27
N ILE A 628 16.66 1.39 1.37
CA ILE A 628 18.06 1.14 0.98
C ILE A 628 18.17 1.34 -0.53
N GLY A 629 18.72 2.49 -0.92
CA GLY A 629 19.17 2.78 -2.27
C GLY A 629 20.40 1.95 -2.64
N ASN A 630 20.53 1.59 -3.92
CA ASN A 630 21.62 0.78 -4.46
C ASN A 630 21.87 -0.47 -3.60
N ALA A 631 20.77 -1.19 -3.31
CA ALA A 631 20.78 -2.29 -2.36
C ALA A 631 21.78 -3.40 -2.74
N GLU A 632 22.13 -3.53 -4.01
CA GLU A 632 23.18 -4.44 -4.48
C GLU A 632 24.53 -4.21 -3.81
N LYS A 633 24.87 -2.96 -3.46
CA LYS A 633 26.14 -2.59 -2.81
C LYS A 633 26.28 -3.25 -1.44
N THR A 634 25.20 -3.25 -0.65
CA THR A 634 25.14 -3.92 0.67
C THR A 634 25.39 -5.43 0.58
N PHE A 635 25.11 -6.01 -0.58
CA PHE A 635 25.19 -7.45 -0.83
C PHE A 635 26.26 -7.84 -1.86
N TYR A 636 27.24 -6.99 -2.18
CA TYR A 636 28.27 -7.28 -3.20
C TYR A 636 28.88 -8.68 -3.09
N LYS A 637 29.11 -9.36 -4.23
CA LYS A 637 29.92 -10.59 -4.26
C LYS A 637 31.38 -10.26 -3.92
N ARG A 638 31.96 -9.30 -4.65
CA ARG A 638 33.28 -8.71 -4.42
C ARG A 638 33.11 -7.19 -4.43
N VAL A 639 33.74 -6.50 -3.47
CA VAL A 639 33.66 -5.04 -3.39
C VAL A 639 34.66 -4.46 -4.40
N PRO A 640 34.25 -3.56 -5.30
CA PRO A 640 35.19 -2.84 -6.17
C PRO A 640 36.19 -2.04 -5.32
N LYS A 641 37.45 -1.95 -5.76
CA LYS A 641 38.52 -1.24 -5.02
C LYS A 641 38.17 0.24 -4.76
N GLU A 642 37.50 0.87 -5.72
CA GLU A 642 37.02 2.26 -5.65
C GLU A 642 35.99 2.48 -4.53
N GLU A 643 35.22 1.45 -4.17
CA GLU A 643 34.15 1.54 -3.15
C GLU A 643 34.54 0.89 -1.82
N GLU A 644 35.79 0.45 -1.66
CA GLU A 644 36.26 -0.27 -0.47
C GLU A 644 36.30 0.64 0.77
N GLU A 645 36.63 1.93 0.58
CA GLU A 645 36.63 2.96 1.62
C GLU A 645 35.23 3.22 2.21
N MET A 646 34.17 2.99 1.42
CA MET A 646 32.79 3.19 1.88
C MET A 646 32.27 2.07 2.81
N ASP A 647 32.98 0.94 2.92
CA ASP A 647 32.55 -0.28 3.61
C ASP A 647 31.06 -0.63 3.40
N PRO A 648 30.62 -0.86 2.14
CA PRO A 648 29.20 -0.98 1.80
C PRO A 648 28.52 -2.20 2.44
N LYS A 649 29.28 -3.23 2.82
CA LYS A 649 28.75 -4.49 3.38
C LYS A 649 28.43 -4.43 4.87
N ARG A 650 28.79 -3.34 5.56
CA ARG A 650 28.82 -3.27 7.03
C ARG A 650 27.48 -3.58 7.70
N ILE A 651 26.35 -3.13 7.15
CA ILE A 651 25.02 -3.29 7.77
C ILE A 651 24.36 -4.66 7.51
N LYS A 652 24.89 -5.46 6.57
CA LYS A 652 24.20 -6.67 6.04
C LYS A 652 23.72 -7.62 7.13
N LYS A 653 24.59 -7.92 8.11
CA LYS A 653 24.29 -8.91 9.17
C LYS A 653 23.25 -8.38 10.15
N ASP A 654 23.44 -7.16 10.63
CA ASP A 654 22.58 -6.56 11.63
C ASP A 654 21.20 -6.21 11.06
N LEU A 655 21.14 -5.72 9.81
CA LEU A 655 19.87 -5.50 9.10
C LEU A 655 19.06 -6.79 8.98
N THR A 656 19.67 -7.88 8.49
CA THR A 656 18.96 -9.17 8.34
C THR A 656 18.47 -9.70 9.70
N LYS A 657 19.22 -9.44 10.77
CA LYS A 657 18.83 -9.82 12.13
C LYS A 657 17.67 -8.97 12.62
N ALA A 658 17.74 -7.65 12.47
CA ALA A 658 16.71 -6.71 12.91
C ALA A 658 15.36 -6.95 12.21
N LEU A 659 15.36 -7.21 10.89
CA LEU A 659 14.14 -7.54 10.15
C LEU A 659 13.42 -8.77 10.72
N ARG A 660 14.15 -9.82 11.09
CA ARG A 660 13.55 -11.05 11.63
C ARG A 660 12.90 -10.86 12.99
N LEU A 661 13.21 -9.76 13.69
CA LEU A 661 12.65 -9.44 14.99
C LEU A 661 11.33 -8.65 14.88
N LEU A 662 10.99 -8.14 13.69
CA LEU A 662 9.72 -7.47 13.46
C LEU A 662 8.55 -8.46 13.61
N SER A 663 7.63 -8.09 14.50
CA SER A 663 6.40 -8.82 14.77
C SER A 663 5.24 -8.30 13.91
N PRO A 664 4.14 -9.06 13.77
CA PRO A 664 2.95 -8.59 13.05
C PRO A 664 2.28 -7.33 13.64
N GLY A 665 2.71 -6.85 14.81
CA GLY A 665 2.26 -5.57 15.37
C GLY A 665 3.17 -4.38 15.03
N ASP A 666 4.34 -4.61 14.44
CA ASP A 666 5.31 -3.57 14.11
C ASP A 666 5.15 -3.14 12.64
N ARG A 667 4.46 -2.01 12.38
CA ARG A 667 4.26 -1.43 11.03
C ARG A 667 5.52 -0.75 10.50
N VAL A 668 6.55 -1.55 10.28
CA VAL A 668 7.84 -1.14 9.71
C VAL A 668 8.15 -2.01 8.50
N MET A 669 8.41 -1.38 7.35
CA MET A 669 8.74 -2.07 6.10
C MET A 669 10.08 -1.66 5.55
N LEU A 670 10.87 -2.62 5.07
CA LEU A 670 12.11 -2.36 4.34
C LEU A 670 11.84 -2.37 2.83
N ILE A 671 12.17 -1.28 2.13
CA ILE A 671 12.12 -1.22 0.68
C ILE A 671 13.53 -0.99 0.12
N GLY A 672 14.01 -1.94 -0.68
CA GLY A 672 15.28 -1.84 -1.38
C GLY A 672 15.07 -1.44 -2.84
N THR A 673 15.98 -0.66 -3.40
CA THR A 673 16.00 -0.35 -4.84
C THR A 673 17.34 -0.73 -5.43
N THR A 674 17.34 -1.44 -6.56
CA THR A 674 18.56 -1.89 -7.25
C THR A 674 18.41 -1.76 -8.76
N ASP A 675 19.47 -1.35 -9.45
CA ASP A 675 19.57 -1.33 -10.91
C ASP A 675 20.38 -2.50 -11.47
N ARG A 676 21.43 -2.91 -10.75
CA ARG A 676 22.36 -3.96 -11.17
C ARG A 676 22.37 -5.11 -10.17
N PRO A 677 21.29 -5.88 -10.04
CA PRO A 677 21.20 -6.94 -9.04
C PRO A 677 22.20 -8.09 -9.26
N GLN A 678 22.84 -8.17 -10.44
CA GLN A 678 23.78 -9.23 -10.82
C GLN A 678 25.10 -9.18 -10.03
N VAL A 679 25.52 -7.99 -9.59
CA VAL A 679 26.77 -7.78 -8.82
C VAL A 679 26.63 -8.24 -7.37
N ALA A 680 25.40 -8.39 -6.89
CA ALA A 680 25.08 -8.80 -5.53
C ALA A 680 24.99 -10.33 -5.36
N GLU A 681 25.23 -10.78 -4.14
CA GLU A 681 25.04 -12.15 -3.71
C GLU A 681 23.54 -12.45 -3.60
N MET A 682 23.01 -13.20 -4.58
CA MET A 682 21.60 -13.61 -4.66
C MET A 682 21.04 -14.18 -3.35
N LYS A 683 21.80 -15.06 -2.69
CA LYS A 683 21.37 -15.70 -1.42
C LYS A 683 21.15 -14.69 -0.30
N GLY A 684 21.98 -13.64 -0.23
CA GLY A 684 21.86 -12.58 0.76
C GLY A 684 20.65 -11.69 0.49
N LEU A 685 20.46 -11.28 -0.77
CA LEU A 685 19.30 -10.48 -1.20
C LEU A 685 17.98 -11.22 -0.95
N CYS A 686 17.83 -12.45 -1.44
CA CYS A 686 16.59 -13.23 -1.30
C CYS A 686 16.29 -13.64 0.15
N ARG A 687 17.29 -13.59 1.04
CA ARG A 687 17.10 -13.83 2.49
C ARG A 687 16.62 -12.59 3.23
N THR A 688 16.93 -11.41 2.70
CA THR A 688 16.62 -10.11 3.32
C THR A 688 15.30 -9.56 2.78
N TYR A 689 15.08 -9.68 1.47
CA TYR A 689 13.92 -9.22 0.75
C TYR A 689 12.97 -10.38 0.47
N GLU A 690 11.78 -10.33 1.06
CA GLU A 690 10.75 -11.38 0.96
C GLU A 690 10.03 -11.31 -0.40
N ARG A 691 9.70 -10.11 -0.87
CA ARG A 691 9.09 -9.86 -2.18
C ARG A 691 10.07 -9.16 -3.13
N ILE A 692 10.19 -9.64 -4.36
CA ILE A 692 11.07 -9.06 -5.38
C ILE A 692 10.22 -8.69 -6.59
N LEU A 693 10.12 -7.40 -6.88
CA LEU A 693 9.36 -6.86 -8.00
C LEU A 693 10.32 -6.45 -9.11
N LEU A 694 10.20 -7.08 -10.28
CA LEU A 694 10.95 -6.71 -11.48
C LEU A 694 10.18 -5.64 -12.26
N LEU A 695 10.73 -4.44 -12.33
CA LEU A 695 10.27 -3.35 -13.18
C LEU A 695 10.93 -3.48 -14.55
N PRO A 696 10.18 -3.82 -15.60
CA PRO A 696 10.72 -3.85 -16.94
C PRO A 696 10.66 -2.46 -17.57
N ARG A 697 11.26 -2.34 -18.76
CA ARG A 697 11.08 -1.18 -19.62
C ARG A 697 9.58 -1.00 -19.96
N PRO A 698 9.10 0.25 -20.12
CA PRO A 698 7.71 0.51 -20.45
C PRO A 698 7.38 -0.11 -21.81
N ASP A 699 6.26 -0.80 -21.88
CA ASP A 699 5.70 -1.33 -23.12
C ASP A 699 5.08 -0.21 -23.97
N TYR A 700 4.62 -0.54 -25.17
CA TYR A 700 4.05 0.47 -26.07
C TYR A 700 2.85 1.20 -25.45
N ALA A 701 1.95 0.47 -24.78
CA ALA A 701 0.78 1.08 -24.14
C ALA A 701 1.20 2.03 -23.00
N SER A 702 2.10 1.58 -22.11
CA SER A 702 2.62 2.46 -21.05
C SER A 702 3.36 3.69 -21.62
N ARG A 703 4.18 3.55 -22.67
CA ARG A 703 4.87 4.69 -23.29
C ARG A 703 3.90 5.71 -23.87
N TYR A 704 2.83 5.26 -24.52
CA TYR A 704 1.79 6.13 -25.04
C TYR A 704 1.16 6.98 -23.93
N VAL A 705 0.76 6.34 -22.82
CA VAL A 705 0.15 7.04 -21.68
C VAL A 705 1.17 7.95 -20.98
N LEU A 706 2.43 7.52 -20.84
CA LEU A 706 3.52 8.32 -20.26
C LEU A 706 3.74 9.62 -21.05
N TRP A 707 3.92 9.54 -22.36
CA TRP A 707 4.10 10.72 -23.21
C TRP A 707 2.92 11.68 -23.09
N ARG A 708 1.69 11.16 -23.18
CA ARG A 708 0.48 11.96 -23.07
C ARG A 708 0.43 12.70 -21.73
N HIS A 709 0.50 11.96 -20.63
CA HIS A 709 0.32 12.52 -19.30
C HIS A 709 1.48 13.45 -18.89
N MET A 710 2.73 13.13 -19.24
CA MET A 710 3.88 13.98 -18.90
C MET A 710 3.90 15.29 -19.70
N ILE A 711 3.44 15.28 -20.95
CA ILE A 711 3.29 16.52 -21.76
C ILE A 711 2.16 17.38 -21.20
N GLU A 712 1.01 16.77 -20.89
CA GLU A 712 -0.14 17.45 -20.28
C GLU A 712 0.22 18.06 -18.91
N ALA A 713 1.01 17.35 -18.09
CA ALA A 713 1.48 17.83 -16.79
C ALA A 713 2.41 19.05 -16.89
N GLN A 714 3.10 19.25 -18.02
CA GLN A 714 3.95 20.42 -18.28
C GLN A 714 3.17 21.60 -18.92
N GLY A 715 1.84 21.51 -18.98
CA GLY A 715 0.98 22.58 -19.49
C GLY A 715 0.87 22.64 -21.02
N ALA A 716 1.36 21.63 -21.73
CA ALA A 716 1.17 21.50 -23.18
C ALA A 716 0.01 20.55 -23.48
N GLN A 717 -0.94 20.98 -24.32
CA GLN A 717 -2.03 20.11 -24.76
C GLN A 717 -1.63 19.29 -25.98
N GLY A 718 -2.16 18.07 -26.08
CA GLY A 718 -2.08 17.26 -27.29
C GLY A 718 -2.74 17.98 -28.46
N THR A 719 -1.94 18.47 -29.40
CA THR A 719 -2.45 19.04 -30.65
C THR A 719 -2.48 17.96 -31.74
N GLN A 720 -3.29 18.14 -32.78
CA GLN A 720 -3.31 17.23 -33.94
C GLN A 720 -1.92 17.08 -34.61
N HIS A 721 -1.01 18.02 -34.37
CA HIS A 721 0.35 18.01 -34.90
C HIS A 721 1.33 17.18 -34.05
N LEU A 722 0.93 16.76 -32.85
CA LEU A 722 1.69 15.91 -31.96
C LEU A 722 1.17 14.47 -32.05
N ASP A 723 1.85 13.65 -32.84
CA ASP A 723 1.57 12.21 -32.88
C ASP A 723 2.28 11.50 -31.73
N ILE A 724 1.52 11.22 -30.67
CA ILE A 724 1.98 10.50 -29.47
C ILE A 724 2.22 9.01 -29.78
N SER A 725 1.45 8.43 -30.72
CA SER A 725 1.64 7.04 -31.16
C SER A 725 2.99 6.87 -31.84
N ALA A 726 3.37 7.79 -32.72
CA ALA A 726 4.70 7.82 -33.33
C ALA A 726 5.81 7.98 -32.26
N LEU A 727 5.64 8.89 -31.29
CA LEU A 727 6.60 9.04 -30.19
C LEU A 727 6.76 7.76 -29.39
N ALA A 728 5.66 7.07 -29.06
CA ALA A 728 5.68 5.81 -28.32
C ALA A 728 6.38 4.68 -29.11
N LYS A 729 6.30 4.67 -30.45
CA LYS A 729 7.03 3.72 -31.30
C LYS A 729 8.53 4.02 -31.33
N VAL A 730 8.91 5.28 -31.53
CA VAL A 730 10.33 5.68 -31.65
C VAL A 730 11.05 5.62 -30.31
N SER A 731 10.34 5.81 -29.19
CA SER A 731 10.90 5.70 -27.84
C SER A 731 11.00 4.26 -27.32
N ASP A 732 11.01 3.24 -28.20
CA ASP A 732 11.26 1.87 -27.76
C ASP A 732 12.67 1.71 -27.18
N GLY A 733 12.76 1.06 -26.02
CA GLY A 733 14.01 0.92 -25.26
C GLY A 733 14.31 2.06 -24.28
N TYR A 734 13.60 3.19 -24.35
CA TYR A 734 13.82 4.30 -23.42
C TYR A 734 13.04 4.13 -22.11
N THR A 735 13.61 4.71 -21.05
CA THR A 735 13.03 4.69 -19.71
C THR A 735 12.02 5.82 -19.51
N ALA A 736 11.13 5.71 -18.52
CA ALA A 736 10.22 6.80 -18.16
C ALA A 736 10.99 8.08 -17.78
N GLY A 737 12.13 7.93 -17.10
CA GLY A 737 13.06 9.02 -16.80
C GLY A 737 13.67 9.65 -18.05
N CYS A 738 14.07 8.86 -19.05
CA CYS A 738 14.55 9.39 -20.33
C CYS A 738 13.46 10.17 -21.07
N ILE A 739 12.22 9.65 -21.09
CA ILE A 739 11.06 10.33 -21.68
C ILE A 739 10.84 11.68 -20.99
N LEU A 740 10.84 11.70 -19.65
CA LEU A 740 10.67 12.93 -18.87
C LEU A 740 11.79 13.94 -19.17
N GLN A 741 13.05 13.50 -19.22
CA GLN A 741 14.18 14.37 -19.55
C GLN A 741 14.07 14.95 -20.97
N ALA A 742 13.65 14.14 -21.95
CA ALA A 742 13.41 14.62 -23.30
C ALA A 742 12.29 15.66 -23.34
N ILE A 743 11.20 15.46 -22.59
CA ILE A 743 10.10 16.42 -22.47
C ILE A 743 10.59 17.73 -21.87
N GLN A 744 11.31 17.68 -20.74
CA GLN A 744 11.84 18.86 -20.06
C GLN A 744 12.84 19.63 -20.93
N ALA A 745 13.64 18.94 -21.76
CA ALA A 745 14.56 19.55 -22.70
C ALA A 745 13.85 20.34 -23.82
N VAL A 746 12.65 19.88 -24.25
CA VAL A 746 11.86 20.56 -25.30
C VAL A 746 10.95 21.63 -24.71
N LEU A 747 10.16 21.28 -23.68
CA LEU A 747 9.15 22.13 -23.04
C LEU A 747 9.75 23.07 -22.01
N THR A 748 10.75 23.85 -22.42
CA THR A 748 11.25 24.98 -21.63
C THR A 748 10.17 26.06 -21.48
N GLU A 749 10.25 26.90 -20.44
CA GLU A 749 9.32 28.02 -20.23
C GLU A 749 9.14 28.87 -21.49
N ARG A 750 10.25 29.15 -22.18
CA ARG A 750 10.25 29.87 -23.46
C ARG A 750 9.47 29.12 -24.54
N ARG A 751 9.58 27.79 -24.62
CA ARG A 751 8.84 26.98 -25.59
C ARG A 751 7.35 26.98 -25.27
N LEU A 752 6.98 26.88 -23.99
CA LEU A 752 5.59 26.92 -23.53
C LEU A 752 4.89 28.22 -23.96
N LEU A 753 5.54 29.37 -23.78
CA LEU A 753 5.01 30.68 -24.23
C LEU A 753 4.80 30.76 -25.76
N GLN A 754 5.55 29.96 -26.53
CA GLN A 754 5.44 29.94 -27.99
C GLN A 754 4.38 28.97 -28.52
N LEU A 755 3.79 28.12 -27.68
CA LEU A 755 2.81 27.11 -28.11
C LEU A 755 1.59 27.73 -28.79
N SER A 756 1.19 28.93 -28.38
CA SER A 756 0.09 29.69 -29.01
C SER A 756 0.35 30.09 -30.47
N LYS A 757 1.62 30.26 -30.84
CA LYS A 757 2.04 30.70 -32.19
C LYS A 757 2.60 29.56 -33.04
N ARG A 758 3.30 28.63 -32.40
CA ARG A 758 3.95 27.49 -33.05
C ARG A 758 3.57 26.21 -32.30
N PRO A 759 2.74 25.34 -32.91
CA PRO A 759 2.33 24.09 -32.26
C PRO A 759 3.53 23.20 -31.96
N LEU A 760 3.34 22.29 -31.03
CA LEU A 760 4.33 21.29 -30.66
C LEU A 760 4.37 20.19 -31.72
N LEU A 761 5.57 19.83 -32.17
CA LEU A 761 5.78 18.81 -33.21
C LEU A 761 6.50 17.60 -32.63
N THR A 762 6.13 16.40 -33.12
CA THR A 762 6.78 15.14 -32.74
C THR A 762 8.29 15.13 -32.98
N SER A 763 8.77 15.78 -34.05
CA SER A 763 10.19 15.82 -34.41
C SER A 763 11.07 16.57 -33.40
N GLU A 764 10.50 17.46 -32.58
CA GLU A 764 11.25 18.25 -31.60
C GLU A 764 11.82 17.37 -30.48
N PHE A 765 11.20 16.22 -30.20
CA PHE A 765 11.63 15.28 -29.15
C PHE A 765 12.70 14.31 -29.62
N LEU A 766 12.89 14.11 -30.93
CA LEU A 766 13.84 13.14 -31.47
C LEU A 766 15.29 13.51 -31.16
N GLY A 767 15.63 14.80 -31.28
CA GLY A 767 16.98 15.30 -30.99
C GLY A 767 17.40 15.07 -29.54
N PRO A 768 16.58 15.46 -28.54
CA PRO A 768 16.83 15.15 -27.13
C PRO A 768 16.87 13.66 -26.82
N LEU A 769 15.96 12.85 -27.38
CA LEU A 769 15.96 11.41 -27.15
C LEU A 769 17.24 10.75 -27.65
N ALA A 770 17.74 11.13 -28.82
CA ALA A 770 18.96 10.56 -29.40
C ALA A 770 20.24 10.85 -28.60
N LYS A 771 20.20 11.80 -27.64
CA LYS A 771 21.33 12.08 -26.73
C LYS A 771 21.32 11.22 -25.48
N LEU A 772 20.24 10.50 -25.22
CA LEU A 772 20.05 9.68 -24.02
C LEU A 772 20.33 8.23 -24.38
N ASP A 773 20.93 7.49 -23.43
CA ASP A 773 21.20 6.08 -23.64
C ASP A 773 19.92 5.24 -23.42
N PRO A 774 19.49 4.45 -24.42
CA PRO A 774 18.41 3.50 -24.23
C PRO A 774 18.88 2.29 -23.39
N VAL A 775 17.93 1.57 -22.79
CA VAL A 775 18.23 0.29 -22.15
C VAL A 775 18.53 -0.73 -23.23
N TYR A 776 19.78 -1.19 -23.28
CA TYR A 776 20.21 -2.16 -24.26
C TYR A 776 19.62 -3.55 -23.98
N ARG A 777 19.46 -4.34 -25.05
CA ARG A 777 18.89 -5.69 -24.98
C ARG A 777 19.67 -6.61 -24.05
N GLU A 778 20.99 -6.50 -24.03
CA GLU A 778 21.86 -7.30 -23.16
C GLU A 778 21.61 -7.04 -21.67
N GLU A 779 21.38 -5.77 -21.30
CA GLU A 779 21.04 -5.40 -19.92
C GLU A 779 19.68 -5.97 -19.53
N GLU A 780 18.71 -5.93 -20.44
CA GLU A 780 17.37 -6.47 -20.24
C GLU A 780 17.41 -8.01 -20.06
N GLU A 781 18.12 -8.72 -20.93
CA GLU A 781 18.28 -10.17 -20.84
C GLU A 781 19.01 -10.58 -19.55
N SER A 782 20.05 -9.84 -19.17
CA SER A 782 20.78 -10.03 -17.91
C SER A 782 19.88 -9.86 -16.68
N LEU A 783 18.97 -8.88 -16.68
CA LEU A 783 17.99 -8.67 -15.61
C LEU A 783 16.96 -9.81 -15.55
N LYS A 784 16.44 -10.24 -16.70
CA LYS A 784 15.50 -11.37 -16.81
C LYS A 784 16.13 -12.66 -16.29
N ASP A 785 17.33 -12.98 -16.76
CA ASP A 785 18.09 -14.15 -16.32
C ASP A 785 18.34 -14.16 -14.82
N TRP A 786 18.66 -12.99 -14.26
CA TRP A 786 18.80 -12.85 -12.81
C TRP A 786 17.47 -13.09 -12.08
N TYR A 787 16.37 -12.51 -12.56
CA TYR A 787 15.05 -12.67 -11.96
C TYR A 787 14.59 -14.13 -11.95
N PHE A 788 14.79 -14.87 -13.05
CA PHE A 788 14.45 -16.30 -13.09
C PHE A 788 15.36 -17.18 -12.23
N LYS A 789 16.53 -16.69 -11.81
CA LYS A 789 17.41 -17.39 -10.85
C LYS A 789 16.98 -17.18 -9.39
N THR A 790 16.02 -16.30 -9.10
CA THR A 790 15.43 -16.14 -7.75
C THR A 790 14.69 -17.41 -7.31
N PRO A 791 14.44 -17.64 -6.00
CA PRO A 791 13.73 -18.82 -5.53
C PRO A 791 12.35 -19.01 -6.18
N LEU A 792 11.58 -17.92 -6.32
CA LEU A 792 10.26 -17.95 -6.95
C LEU A 792 10.38 -18.18 -8.47
N GLY A 793 11.29 -17.45 -9.14
CA GLY A 793 11.54 -17.61 -10.57
C GLY A 793 12.00 -19.02 -10.96
N LYS A 794 12.85 -19.66 -10.15
CA LYS A 794 13.29 -21.05 -10.37
C LYS A 794 12.14 -22.04 -10.29
N LYS A 795 11.23 -21.87 -9.32
CA LYS A 795 10.04 -22.71 -9.20
C LYS A 795 9.13 -22.53 -10.41
N ARG A 796 8.94 -21.29 -10.87
CA ARG A 796 8.14 -20.98 -12.07
C ARG A 796 8.74 -21.62 -13.33
N MET A 797 10.04 -21.48 -13.54
CA MET A 797 10.71 -22.10 -14.69
C MET A 797 10.68 -23.63 -14.66
N LYS A 798 10.73 -24.24 -13.47
CA LYS A 798 10.55 -25.68 -13.33
C LYS A 798 9.12 -26.10 -13.71
N LEU A 799 8.12 -25.40 -13.20
CA LEU A 799 6.71 -25.66 -13.51
C LEU A 799 6.44 -25.60 -15.03
N LEU A 800 6.96 -24.58 -15.71
CA LEU A 800 6.79 -24.43 -17.16
C LEU A 800 7.41 -25.60 -17.93
N LYS A 801 8.64 -26.01 -17.57
CA LYS A 801 9.29 -27.17 -18.19
C LYS A 801 8.52 -28.47 -17.97
N ASP A 802 7.97 -28.66 -16.77
CA ASP A 802 7.18 -29.84 -16.43
C ASP A 802 5.85 -29.85 -17.22
N GLN A 803 5.25 -28.68 -17.48
CA GLN A 803 4.07 -28.52 -18.33
C GLN A 803 4.36 -28.80 -19.80
N ASP A 804 5.43 -28.22 -20.36
CA ASP A 804 5.85 -28.44 -21.75
C ASP A 804 6.10 -29.94 -22.01
N ALA A 805 6.82 -30.61 -21.10
CA ALA A 805 7.08 -32.05 -21.19
C ALA A 805 5.78 -32.90 -21.12
N ALA A 806 4.80 -32.48 -20.32
CA ALA A 806 3.51 -33.15 -20.23
C ALA A 806 2.67 -32.97 -21.52
N GLU A 807 2.70 -31.80 -22.14
CA GLU A 807 2.04 -31.56 -23.43
C GLU A 807 2.67 -32.35 -24.57
N GLU A 808 4.00 -32.38 -24.66
CA GLU A 808 4.72 -33.21 -25.63
C GLU A 808 4.39 -34.70 -25.46
N ALA A 809 4.29 -35.18 -24.22
CA ALA A 809 3.89 -36.55 -23.93
C ALA A 809 2.42 -36.85 -24.33
N LYS A 810 1.50 -35.89 -24.16
CA LYS A 810 0.11 -36.01 -24.62
C LYS A 810 0.04 -36.07 -26.14
N LEU A 811 0.72 -35.16 -26.84
CA LEU A 811 0.79 -35.14 -28.30
C LEU A 811 1.41 -36.42 -28.87
N ALA A 812 2.44 -36.96 -28.21
CA ALA A 812 3.04 -38.24 -28.59
C ALA A 812 2.06 -39.43 -28.41
N LYS A 813 1.25 -39.43 -27.34
CA LYS A 813 0.19 -40.43 -27.13
C LYS A 813 -0.95 -40.32 -28.15
N GLU A 814 -1.35 -39.11 -28.52
CA GLU A 814 -2.37 -38.91 -29.57
C GLU A 814 -1.87 -39.32 -30.95
N LYS A 815 -0.61 -39.03 -31.30
CA LYS A 815 0.03 -39.51 -32.53
C LYS A 815 0.13 -41.03 -32.58
N LYS A 816 0.31 -41.69 -31.43
CA LYS A 816 0.30 -43.17 -31.30
C LYS A 816 -1.10 -43.79 -31.31
N LYS A 817 -2.17 -43.02 -31.02
CA LYS A 817 -3.57 -43.46 -31.15
C LYS A 817 -4.16 -43.24 -32.54
N LYS A 818 -3.56 -42.37 -33.35
CA LYS A 818 -3.94 -42.09 -34.75
C LYS A 818 -3.17 -42.94 -35.78
N LYS A 819 -2.14 -43.67 -35.35
CA LYS A 819 -1.49 -44.76 -36.10
C LYS A 819 -2.04 -46.06 -35.57
#